data_AF-A0AAQ3U097-F1
#
_entry.id   AF-A0AAQ3U097-F1
#
_cell.length_a   1.000
_cell.length_b   1.000
_cell.length_c   1.000
_cell.angle_alpha   90.00
_cell.angle_beta   90.00
_cell.angle_gamma   90.00
#
_symmetry.space_group_name_H-M   'P 1'
#
loop_
_entity.id
_entity.type
_entity.pdbx_description
1 polymer ?
#
loop_
_entity_poly.entity_id
_entity_poly.type
_entity_poly.pdbx_seq_one_letter_code
_entity_poly.pdbx_strand_id
1 'polypeptide(L)'
;MESPQCLLFFVGALFAALSLASAASAATDAPSGSGLHPLVLLPGFTCSQFDARLTDEYMPPTPGCGVQKQGRGWFRLWENFTALQTDPALLPCYQDQLRLVFDPVADDYRNLPGVQTRVVSFGTSRSFRFDDPAQKNNCMARLVDTLEAVGYKEGANLFGAPYDFRYVPAPPGVPAKVFSKFRSSLKHLVERASESNGNKPVILVTHSFGGFNAMEFLHQTSLQWRRRYVKHFFMLCLGVGGSASGMLAVASSSNTGNPSTLLASVMAFGNRTFASIFSLLPSPKVYGDTPLMITPAKNYSGSAEDIVEFLAATGFSDDDIERYRTRALPLTLNFWAPLVPMTSINGVGVPTADKVIYGDGNFSATPQVVNGDGDGVINLETVLALKKFIGDDPDQPYFKSILIPNMTHNAMISEEYALKRASSSGLHPVILLPGFTCSQLDARLTDEYKPPTAACGVHKQRRGWFRLWENFTALQAHPTLLPCVEDQLRQVFDPVAGDYRNQPGVETRVVSFGTTRSFRFDDPAQKDICMARLADALEGVGYKEGANLFGAPYDFRYAPAAPGVPARVFSEFHASLRRLVERASEKNGNAPVILVSHSLGGFYAMEFLHRTPLPWRRRFVRHFVMLCNGVGGSPLILQVLASNVGNPSSVLSATNRTFETTFSLLPSSKVFGDTPLVITPAKNYSAENIPEFLAAAGFSGEEIERYRTRAMPLTLNFRAPLVPMTTINGVGVPTIEKVIYKDGNFSGKPEVVNGDGDGLISLETVLPFKRFIGDEPDQPYFKSILIPNTTHNAMISEESALKHVVREILRAN
;
A
#
# COMPACT_ATOMS: atom_id res chain seq x y z
N MET A 1 3.76 -58.44 -37.25
CA MET A 1 3.97 -59.52 -36.27
C MET A 1 3.42 -59.01 -34.95
N GLU A 2 2.34 -59.65 -34.53
CA GLU A 2 1.69 -59.67 -33.21
C GLU A 2 1.09 -58.37 -32.62
N SER A 3 -0.23 -58.23 -32.84
CA SER A 3 -1.21 -57.95 -31.77
C SER A 3 -1.70 -59.31 -31.19
N PRO A 4 -2.66 -59.44 -30.23
CA PRO A 4 -3.42 -58.48 -29.40
C PRO A 4 -3.74 -58.97 -27.93
N GLN A 5 -4.65 -58.26 -27.23
CA GLN A 5 -5.63 -58.74 -26.22
C GLN A 5 -5.27 -58.98 -24.72
N CYS A 6 -5.75 -58.08 -23.86
CA CYS A 6 -6.92 -58.24 -22.94
C CYS A 6 -7.20 -56.88 -22.25
N LEU A 7 -8.32 -56.15 -22.49
CA LEU A 7 -9.68 -56.30 -21.88
C LEU A 7 -9.62 -56.52 -20.35
N LEU A 8 -10.33 -55.84 -19.44
CA LEU A 8 -11.57 -55.05 -19.43
C LEU A 8 -11.63 -54.34 -18.04
N PHE A 9 -12.18 -53.13 -17.94
CA PHE A 9 -13.42 -52.85 -17.18
C PHE A 9 -13.75 -51.34 -17.23
N PHE A 10 -14.74 -51.02 -18.08
CA PHE A 10 -15.78 -49.98 -17.91
C PHE A 10 -15.40 -48.49 -17.83
N VAL A 11 -15.41 -47.82 -18.99
CA VAL A 11 -16.01 -46.47 -19.13
C VAL A 11 -16.75 -46.40 -20.46
N GLY A 12 -18.04 -46.76 -20.41
CA GLY A 12 -18.98 -46.62 -21.51
C GLY A 12 -20.33 -46.22 -20.94
N ALA A 13 -20.60 -44.91 -20.94
CA ALA A 13 -21.92 -44.28 -20.99
C ALA A 13 -21.76 -42.76 -20.74
N LEU A 14 -21.12 -42.09 -21.69
CA LEU A 14 -21.17 -40.64 -21.84
C LEU A 14 -22.53 -40.28 -22.46
N PHE A 15 -23.22 -39.30 -21.88
CA PHE A 15 -24.40 -38.60 -22.42
C PHE A 15 -25.68 -39.41 -22.68
N ALA A 16 -26.55 -39.50 -21.65
CA ALA A 16 -28.01 -39.25 -21.76
C ALA A 16 -28.74 -39.71 -20.47
N ALA A 17 -28.65 -38.92 -19.40
CA ALA A 17 -29.58 -39.02 -18.27
C ALA A 17 -29.59 -37.71 -17.47
N LEU A 18 -29.96 -36.61 -18.15
CA LEU A 18 -30.53 -35.44 -17.51
C LEU A 18 -32.03 -35.68 -17.39
N SER A 19 -32.51 -36.02 -16.19
CA SER A 19 -33.73 -35.44 -15.58
C SER A 19 -34.21 -36.26 -14.36
N LEU A 20 -34.50 -35.53 -13.28
CA LEU A 20 -35.43 -35.85 -12.19
C LEU A 20 -35.01 -36.93 -11.17
N ALA A 21 -34.43 -36.49 -10.05
CA ALA A 21 -35.08 -36.61 -8.73
C ALA A 21 -34.22 -35.95 -7.64
N SER A 22 -34.81 -34.97 -6.97
CA SER A 22 -34.33 -34.35 -5.74
C SER A 22 -34.29 -35.35 -4.57
N ALA A 23 -33.26 -35.30 -3.73
CA ALA A 23 -33.36 -34.89 -2.32
C ALA A 23 -32.09 -35.24 -1.52
N ALA A 24 -31.59 -34.21 -0.82
CA ALA A 24 -30.81 -34.25 0.41
C ALA A 24 -29.48 -35.05 0.46
N SER A 25 -28.36 -34.33 0.43
CA SER A 25 -27.30 -34.46 1.45
C SER A 25 -26.26 -33.34 1.31
N ALA A 26 -26.16 -32.54 2.38
CA ALA A 26 -25.17 -31.53 2.75
C ALA A 26 -23.91 -31.37 1.87
N ALA A 27 -23.77 -30.16 1.31
CA ALA A 27 -22.52 -29.63 0.78
C ALA A 27 -21.58 -29.22 1.93
N THR A 28 -20.36 -29.74 1.91
CA THR A 28 -19.21 -29.14 2.59
C THR A 28 -18.23 -28.67 1.52
N ASP A 29 -18.37 -27.41 1.10
CA ASP A 29 -17.35 -26.72 0.30
C ASP A 29 -16.17 -26.34 1.20
N ALA A 30 -14.99 -26.82 0.85
CA ALA A 30 -13.73 -26.40 1.46
C ALA A 30 -13.40 -24.95 1.01
N PRO A 31 -12.80 -24.10 1.87
CA PRO A 31 -12.60 -22.69 1.54
C PRO A 31 -11.47 -22.52 0.52
N SER A 32 -11.76 -21.85 -0.60
CA SER A 32 -10.74 -21.37 -1.53
C SER A 32 -9.97 -20.21 -0.88
N GLY A 33 -8.88 -20.52 -0.19
CA GLY A 33 -8.08 -19.54 0.54
C GLY A 33 -7.31 -18.57 -0.35
N SER A 34 -7.97 -17.52 -0.83
CA SER A 34 -7.26 -16.30 -1.23
C SER A 34 -6.55 -15.72 0.01
N GLY A 35 -5.31 -15.24 -0.12
CA GLY A 35 -4.57 -14.59 0.97
C GLY A 35 -5.27 -13.35 1.55
N LEU A 36 -6.32 -12.85 0.88
CA LEU A 36 -7.04 -11.62 1.19
C LEU A 36 -7.90 -11.72 2.47
N HIS A 37 -8.13 -10.56 3.09
CA HIS A 37 -9.13 -10.39 4.16
C HIS A 37 -10.51 -10.21 3.51
N PRO A 38 -11.61 -10.71 4.11
CA PRO A 38 -12.95 -10.48 3.59
C PRO A 38 -13.35 -8.99 3.61
N LEU A 39 -14.09 -8.55 2.59
CA LEU A 39 -14.59 -7.19 2.42
C LEU A 39 -16.11 -7.11 2.60
N VAL A 40 -16.58 -6.10 3.34
CA VAL A 40 -18.00 -5.73 3.42
C VAL A 40 -18.17 -4.28 2.96
N LEU A 41 -18.97 -4.09 1.90
CA LEU A 41 -19.24 -2.80 1.29
C LEU A 41 -20.54 -2.18 1.82
N LEU A 42 -20.54 -0.90 2.19
CA LEU A 42 -21.77 -0.14 2.48
C LEU A 42 -21.92 1.02 1.50
N PRO A 43 -23.05 1.12 0.79
CA PRO A 43 -23.22 2.09 -0.28
C PRO A 43 -23.62 3.48 0.22
N GLY A 44 -23.48 4.47 -0.67
CA GLY A 44 -23.91 5.85 -0.42
C GLY A 44 -25.42 6.03 -0.30
N PHE A 45 -25.84 7.27 -0.06
CA PHE A 45 -27.25 7.64 -0.04
C PHE A 45 -27.91 7.25 -1.37
N THR A 46 -29.15 6.77 -1.32
CA THR A 46 -29.94 6.26 -2.47
C THR A 46 -29.35 5.08 -3.28
N CYS A 47 -28.18 4.57 -2.94
CA CYS A 47 -27.53 3.49 -3.70
C CYS A 47 -27.99 2.08 -3.32
N SER A 48 -28.95 1.95 -2.39
CA SER A 48 -29.50 0.65 -1.98
C SER A 48 -30.88 0.44 -2.57
N GLN A 49 -31.04 -0.64 -3.35
CA GLN A 49 -32.35 -1.06 -3.84
C GLN A 49 -33.23 -1.65 -2.73
N PHE A 50 -34.52 -1.34 -2.75
CA PHE A 50 -35.51 -1.99 -1.89
C PHE A 50 -36.87 -2.15 -2.57
N ASP A 51 -37.54 -3.25 -2.22
CA ASP A 51 -38.88 -3.57 -2.70
C ASP A 51 -39.93 -3.07 -1.72
N ALA A 52 -41.15 -2.86 -2.21
CA ALA A 52 -42.34 -2.69 -1.40
C ALA A 52 -43.40 -3.75 -1.66
N ARG A 53 -44.31 -3.91 -0.70
CA ARG A 53 -45.53 -4.69 -0.80
C ARG A 53 -46.66 -3.89 -0.17
N LEU A 54 -47.77 -3.75 -0.90
CA LEU A 54 -48.98 -3.09 -0.40
C LEU A 54 -49.92 -4.13 0.22
N THR A 55 -50.53 -3.78 1.34
CA THR A 55 -51.53 -4.59 2.04
C THR A 55 -52.90 -3.92 2.00
N ASP A 56 -53.92 -4.59 2.53
CA ASP A 56 -55.29 -4.08 2.55
C ASP A 56 -55.42 -2.76 3.32
N GLU A 57 -54.56 -2.52 4.33
CA GLU A 57 -54.51 -1.28 5.13
C GLU A 57 -54.07 -0.03 4.34
N TYR A 58 -53.41 -0.19 3.19
CA TYR A 58 -52.86 0.97 2.46
C TYR A 58 -53.98 1.81 1.86
N MET A 59 -54.12 3.08 2.23
CA MET A 59 -55.16 3.95 1.69
C MET A 59 -54.56 4.83 0.58
N PRO A 60 -54.72 4.46 -0.71
CA PRO A 60 -54.05 5.16 -1.79
C PRO A 60 -54.61 6.58 -2.00
N PRO A 61 -53.77 7.56 -2.39
CA PRO A 61 -54.21 8.93 -2.65
C PRO A 61 -55.09 9.04 -3.90
N THR A 62 -54.94 8.12 -4.86
CA THR A 62 -55.81 7.97 -6.03
C THR A 62 -56.09 6.49 -6.30
N PRO A 63 -57.23 6.13 -6.93
CA PRO A 63 -57.55 4.73 -7.23
C PRO A 63 -56.45 3.98 -8.00
N GLY A 64 -55.73 4.67 -8.89
CA GLY A 64 -54.61 4.12 -9.67
C GLY A 64 -53.42 3.66 -8.81
N CYS A 65 -53.20 4.28 -7.64
CA CYS A 65 -52.13 3.88 -6.73
C CYS A 65 -52.40 2.54 -6.01
N GLY A 66 -53.63 2.03 -6.07
CA GLY A 66 -54.04 0.76 -5.48
C GLY A 66 -53.90 -0.45 -6.41
N VAL A 67 -53.57 -0.27 -7.70
CA VAL A 67 -53.53 -1.37 -8.69
C VAL A 67 -52.57 -2.50 -8.27
N GLN A 68 -51.43 -2.15 -7.67
CA GLN A 68 -50.44 -3.10 -7.15
C GLN A 68 -50.97 -3.95 -5.96
N LYS A 69 -52.05 -3.53 -5.25
CA LYS A 69 -52.67 -4.35 -4.19
C LYS A 69 -53.23 -5.67 -4.73
N GLN A 70 -53.68 -5.69 -5.99
CA GLN A 70 -54.39 -6.83 -6.58
C GLN A 70 -53.48 -8.06 -6.77
N GLY A 71 -52.16 -7.86 -6.88
CA GLY A 71 -51.18 -8.94 -7.04
C GLY A 71 -50.59 -9.50 -5.72
N ARG A 72 -50.78 -8.84 -4.57
CA ARG A 72 -50.20 -9.18 -3.24
C ARG A 72 -48.68 -9.46 -3.20
N GLY A 73 -47.94 -9.16 -4.28
CA GLY A 73 -46.52 -9.44 -4.45
C GLY A 73 -45.61 -8.31 -3.98
N TRP A 74 -44.31 -8.60 -3.91
CA TRP A 74 -43.28 -7.57 -3.76
C TRP A 74 -42.96 -6.96 -5.13
N PHE A 75 -42.82 -5.63 -5.21
CA PHE A 75 -42.39 -4.92 -6.39
C PHE A 75 -41.25 -3.96 -6.06
N ARG A 76 -40.42 -3.62 -7.04
CA ARG A 76 -39.32 -2.67 -6.86
C ARG A 76 -39.88 -1.29 -6.56
N LEU A 77 -39.68 -0.80 -5.34
CA LEU A 77 -40.03 0.58 -4.97
C LEU A 77 -38.88 1.50 -5.34
N TRP A 78 -37.66 1.20 -4.88
CA TRP A 78 -36.46 1.95 -5.26
C TRP A 78 -35.47 0.99 -5.91
N GLU A 79 -35.10 1.09 -7.19
CA GLU A 79 -35.06 2.26 -8.08
C GLU A 79 -35.69 1.96 -9.46
N ASN A 80 -37.01 1.72 -9.51
CA ASN A 80 -37.70 1.44 -10.78
C ASN A 80 -38.14 2.74 -11.46
N PHE A 81 -37.21 3.40 -12.15
CA PHE A 81 -37.54 4.57 -12.96
C PHE A 81 -38.40 4.25 -14.18
N THR A 82 -38.31 3.04 -14.73
CA THR A 82 -38.99 2.69 -15.98
C THR A 82 -40.51 2.81 -15.84
N ALA A 83 -41.08 2.41 -14.71
CA ALA A 83 -42.52 2.54 -14.46
C ALA A 83 -42.98 4.02 -14.39
N LEU A 84 -42.23 4.88 -13.68
CA LEU A 84 -42.53 6.31 -13.57
C LEU A 84 -42.21 7.11 -14.85
N GLN A 85 -41.22 6.70 -15.62
CA GLN A 85 -40.88 7.29 -16.92
C GLN A 85 -41.93 6.93 -17.98
N THR A 86 -42.48 5.72 -17.91
CA THR A 86 -43.54 5.26 -18.82
C THR A 86 -44.89 5.88 -18.46
N ASP A 87 -45.17 6.08 -17.17
CA ASP A 87 -46.39 6.73 -16.69
C ASP A 87 -46.11 7.74 -15.55
N PRO A 88 -45.91 9.04 -15.88
CA PRO A 88 -45.76 10.10 -14.90
C PRO A 88 -46.94 10.28 -13.94
N ALA A 89 -48.14 9.76 -14.27
CA ALA A 89 -49.30 9.81 -13.38
C ALA A 89 -49.13 8.95 -12.12
N LEU A 90 -48.12 8.07 -12.09
CA LEU A 90 -47.74 7.28 -10.91
C LEU A 90 -46.93 8.07 -9.87
N LEU A 91 -46.48 9.29 -10.18
CA LEU A 91 -45.67 10.10 -9.26
C LEU A 91 -46.31 10.31 -7.88
N PRO A 92 -47.61 10.67 -7.74
CA PRO A 92 -48.24 10.79 -6.43
C PRO A 92 -48.29 9.46 -5.66
N CYS A 93 -48.46 8.35 -6.38
CA CYS A 93 -48.44 7.00 -5.80
C CYS A 93 -47.06 6.68 -5.23
N TYR A 94 -46.02 6.99 -6.00
CA TYR A 94 -44.65 6.72 -5.61
C TYR A 94 -44.22 7.55 -4.40
N GLN A 95 -44.54 8.85 -4.42
CA GLN A 95 -44.31 9.76 -3.30
C GLN A 95 -44.98 9.26 -2.02
N ASP A 96 -46.25 8.85 -2.10
CA ASP A 96 -47.01 8.33 -0.95
C ASP A 96 -46.45 6.99 -0.44
N GLN A 97 -46.05 6.08 -1.32
CA GLN A 97 -45.50 4.78 -0.94
C GLN A 97 -44.08 4.87 -0.36
N LEU A 98 -43.30 5.88 -0.78
CA LEU A 98 -41.93 6.08 -0.33
C LEU A 98 -41.87 6.75 1.05
N ARG A 99 -42.89 7.51 1.44
CA ARG A 99 -42.87 8.31 2.66
C ARG A 99 -42.81 7.47 3.93
N LEU A 100 -42.16 8.03 4.95
CA LEU A 100 -42.25 7.52 6.31
C LEU A 100 -43.28 8.32 7.11
N VAL A 101 -43.80 7.70 8.16
CA VAL A 101 -44.61 8.36 9.18
C VAL A 101 -43.93 8.17 10.53
N PHE A 102 -44.01 9.19 11.37
CA PHE A 102 -43.58 9.07 12.74
C PHE A 102 -44.72 8.50 13.59
N ASP A 103 -44.41 7.48 14.39
CA ASP A 103 -45.34 6.89 15.33
C ASP A 103 -45.02 7.42 16.74
N PRO A 104 -45.85 8.32 17.30
CA PRO A 104 -45.58 8.92 18.61
C PRO A 104 -45.68 7.92 19.76
N VAL A 105 -46.38 6.80 19.59
CA VAL A 105 -46.48 5.76 20.62
C VAL A 105 -45.24 4.87 20.61
N ALA A 106 -44.75 4.53 19.42
CA ALA A 106 -43.51 3.77 19.29
C ALA A 106 -42.25 4.64 19.46
N ASP A 107 -42.40 5.97 19.42
CA ASP A 107 -41.32 6.95 19.34
C ASP A 107 -40.31 6.54 18.26
N ASP A 108 -40.80 6.24 17.05
CA ASP A 108 -39.96 5.82 15.91
C ASP A 108 -40.64 6.08 14.57
N TYR A 109 -39.81 6.15 13.53
CA TYR A 109 -40.29 6.18 12.16
C TYR A 109 -40.71 4.78 11.71
N ARG A 110 -41.76 4.73 10.89
CA ARG A 110 -42.19 3.52 10.21
C ARG A 110 -42.70 3.84 8.82
N ASN A 111 -42.83 2.81 8.00
CA ASN A 111 -43.52 2.95 6.72
C ASN A 111 -44.98 3.40 6.96
N LEU A 112 -45.55 4.05 5.96
CA LEU A 112 -46.97 4.37 5.91
C LEU A 112 -47.82 3.10 6.20
N PRO A 113 -48.95 3.20 6.96
CA PRO A 113 -49.85 2.08 7.16
C PRO A 113 -50.18 1.36 5.85
N GLY A 114 -50.06 0.04 5.90
CA GLY A 114 -50.24 -0.84 4.76
C GLY A 114 -49.13 -0.89 3.71
N VAL A 115 -48.03 -0.14 3.86
CA VAL A 115 -46.82 -0.26 3.03
C VAL A 115 -45.73 -1.03 3.80
N GLN A 116 -45.22 -2.09 3.20
CA GLN A 116 -44.10 -2.86 3.74
C GLN A 116 -42.91 -2.74 2.82
N THR A 117 -41.70 -2.59 3.37
CA THR A 117 -40.46 -2.49 2.57
C THR A 117 -39.45 -3.56 2.98
N ARG A 118 -38.60 -3.97 2.04
CA ARG A 118 -37.45 -4.84 2.30
C ARG A 118 -36.27 -4.44 1.42
N VAL A 119 -35.08 -4.40 2.02
CA VAL A 119 -33.84 -4.20 1.27
C VAL A 119 -33.58 -5.43 0.40
N VAL A 120 -33.19 -5.21 -0.85
CA VAL A 120 -32.88 -6.28 -1.79
C VAL A 120 -31.51 -6.87 -1.43
N SER A 121 -31.40 -8.20 -1.56
CA SER A 121 -30.12 -8.94 -1.60
C SER A 121 -29.04 -8.61 -0.55
N PHE A 122 -29.43 -8.35 0.71
CA PHE A 122 -28.47 -8.12 1.81
C PHE A 122 -27.46 -9.27 1.93
N GLY A 123 -26.17 -8.93 2.07
CA GLY A 123 -25.06 -9.87 2.02
C GLY A 123 -24.39 -9.96 0.64
N THR A 124 -24.98 -9.37 -0.40
CA THR A 124 -24.41 -9.30 -1.75
C THR A 124 -24.33 -7.85 -2.23
N SER A 125 -23.52 -7.61 -3.26
CA SER A 125 -23.36 -6.32 -3.93
C SER A 125 -24.39 -6.05 -5.02
N ARG A 126 -25.29 -7.00 -5.30
CA ARG A 126 -26.31 -6.88 -6.37
C ARG A 126 -27.16 -5.63 -6.25
N SER A 127 -27.47 -5.19 -5.04
CA SER A 127 -28.27 -4.00 -4.78
C SER A 127 -27.53 -2.68 -4.97
N PHE A 128 -26.25 -2.70 -5.33
CA PHE A 128 -25.48 -1.52 -5.71
C PHE A 128 -25.47 -1.28 -7.22
N ARG A 129 -26.00 -2.23 -8.00
CA ARG A 129 -26.14 -2.14 -9.45
C ARG A 129 -27.50 -1.53 -9.77
N PHE A 130 -27.58 -0.83 -10.90
CA PHE A 130 -28.82 -0.23 -11.40
C PHE A 130 -29.51 -1.21 -12.34
N ASP A 131 -30.85 -1.21 -12.34
CA ASP A 131 -31.64 -2.02 -13.28
C ASP A 131 -31.52 -1.44 -14.71
N ASP A 132 -31.29 -0.12 -14.83
CA ASP A 132 -31.00 0.56 -16.10
C ASP A 132 -29.55 0.32 -16.54
N PRO A 133 -29.32 -0.36 -17.68
CA PRO A 133 -27.97 -0.62 -18.20
C PRO A 133 -27.16 0.65 -18.51
N ALA A 134 -27.83 1.77 -18.82
CA ALA A 134 -27.16 3.05 -19.07
C ALA A 134 -26.55 3.65 -17.79
N GLN A 135 -27.06 3.25 -16.62
CA GLN A 135 -26.62 3.70 -15.31
C GLN A 135 -25.82 2.65 -14.54
N LYS A 136 -25.42 1.56 -15.20
CA LYS A 136 -24.68 0.45 -14.57
C LYS A 136 -23.38 0.86 -13.85
N ASN A 137 -22.82 2.03 -14.18
CA ASN A 137 -21.60 2.56 -13.59
C ASN A 137 -21.84 3.51 -12.41
N ASN A 138 -23.09 3.76 -12.03
CA ASN A 138 -23.44 4.59 -10.88
C ASN A 138 -23.31 3.77 -9.57
N CYS A 139 -23.17 4.45 -8.43
CA CYS A 139 -22.89 3.85 -7.12
C CYS A 139 -21.65 2.94 -7.12
N MET A 140 -21.67 1.81 -6.41
CA MET A 140 -20.47 1.00 -6.15
C MET A 140 -20.25 -0.14 -7.15
N ALA A 141 -21.04 -0.24 -8.22
CA ALA A 141 -20.93 -1.34 -9.18
C ALA A 141 -19.52 -1.45 -9.80
N ARG A 142 -18.93 -0.33 -10.25
CA ARG A 142 -17.58 -0.34 -10.83
C ARG A 142 -16.47 -0.60 -9.80
N LEU A 143 -16.69 -0.20 -8.55
CA LEU A 143 -15.82 -0.56 -7.44
C LEU A 143 -15.84 -2.07 -7.19
N VAL A 144 -17.03 -2.70 -7.21
CA VAL A 144 -17.15 -4.17 -7.13
C VAL A 144 -16.39 -4.83 -8.26
N ASP A 145 -16.62 -4.41 -9.51
CA ASP A 145 -15.94 -4.99 -10.68
C ASP A 145 -14.40 -4.85 -10.57
N THR A 146 -13.91 -3.74 -10.01
CA THR A 146 -12.47 -3.51 -9.78
C THR A 146 -11.91 -4.39 -8.66
N LEU A 147 -12.68 -4.62 -7.60
CA LEU A 147 -12.29 -5.52 -6.51
C LEU A 147 -12.23 -6.97 -7.00
N GLU A 148 -13.19 -7.38 -7.83
CA GLU A 148 -13.19 -8.71 -8.44
C GLU A 148 -11.97 -8.91 -9.35
N ALA A 149 -11.60 -7.87 -10.12
CA ALA A 149 -10.39 -7.90 -10.97
C ALA A 149 -9.07 -8.07 -10.19
N VAL A 150 -9.03 -7.76 -8.89
CA VAL A 150 -7.86 -7.95 -8.02
C VAL A 150 -7.94 -9.19 -7.13
N GLY A 151 -8.92 -10.06 -7.36
CA GLY A 151 -9.00 -11.39 -6.73
C GLY A 151 -10.07 -11.53 -5.65
N TYR A 152 -10.90 -10.52 -5.43
CA TYR A 152 -12.14 -10.70 -4.67
C TYR A 152 -13.19 -11.46 -5.48
N LYS A 153 -14.12 -12.10 -4.79
CA LYS A 153 -15.22 -12.88 -5.36
C LYS A 153 -16.46 -12.67 -4.52
N GLU A 154 -17.52 -12.19 -5.17
CA GLU A 154 -18.82 -12.00 -4.52
C GLU A 154 -19.32 -13.29 -3.86
N GLY A 155 -19.81 -13.17 -2.63
CA GLY A 155 -20.33 -14.30 -1.85
C GLY A 155 -19.27 -15.18 -1.19
N ALA A 156 -17.99 -15.07 -1.59
CA ALA A 156 -16.89 -15.80 -0.96
C ALA A 156 -16.10 -14.92 0.01
N ASN A 157 -15.49 -13.83 -0.48
CA ASN A 157 -14.69 -12.89 0.30
C ASN A 157 -15.07 -11.42 0.05
N LEU A 158 -16.13 -11.17 -0.74
CA LEU A 158 -16.70 -9.85 -1.01
C LEU A 158 -18.21 -9.89 -0.76
N PHE A 159 -18.68 -8.98 0.09
CA PHE A 159 -20.06 -8.92 0.54
C PHE A 159 -20.58 -7.49 0.49
N GLY A 160 -21.89 -7.33 0.30
CA GLY A 160 -22.56 -6.03 0.35
C GLY A 160 -23.54 -5.93 1.51
N ALA A 161 -23.62 -4.76 2.14
CA ALA A 161 -24.55 -4.43 3.21
C ALA A 161 -25.44 -3.24 2.81
N PRO A 162 -26.36 -3.43 1.84
CA PRO A 162 -27.36 -2.42 1.51
C PRO A 162 -28.28 -2.15 2.70
N TYR A 163 -28.89 -0.96 2.75
CA TYR A 163 -29.77 -0.50 3.83
C TYR A 163 -30.90 0.37 3.31
N ASP A 164 -31.97 0.52 4.09
CA ASP A 164 -33.07 1.44 3.75
C ASP A 164 -32.64 2.86 4.12
N PHE A 165 -32.23 3.64 3.11
CA PHE A 165 -31.62 4.97 3.29
C PHE A 165 -32.55 6.01 3.93
N ARG A 166 -33.86 5.73 3.99
CA ARG A 166 -34.85 6.64 4.59
C ARG A 166 -34.75 6.69 6.12
N TYR A 167 -34.18 5.65 6.71
CA TYR A 167 -34.00 5.50 8.15
C TYR A 167 -32.56 5.82 8.57
N VAL A 168 -32.38 6.20 9.83
CA VAL A 168 -31.09 6.49 10.46
C VAL A 168 -30.99 5.87 11.85
N PRO A 169 -29.77 5.75 12.40
CA PRO A 169 -29.56 5.54 13.83
C PRO A 169 -30.27 6.60 14.67
N ALA A 170 -30.54 6.25 15.92
CA ALA A 170 -30.94 7.17 16.97
C ALA A 170 -29.97 7.05 18.16
N PRO A 171 -29.94 8.03 19.08
CA PRO A 171 -29.08 7.99 20.25
C PRO A 171 -29.40 6.78 21.15
N PRO A 172 -28.44 6.31 21.98
CA PRO A 172 -28.69 5.21 22.91
C PRO A 172 -29.94 5.46 23.77
N GLY A 173 -30.82 4.45 23.85
CA GLY A 173 -32.08 4.53 24.60
C GLY A 173 -33.27 5.03 23.79
N VAL A 174 -33.05 5.63 22.62
CA VAL A 174 -34.11 6.03 21.70
C VAL A 174 -34.43 4.89 20.73
N PRO A 175 -35.71 4.52 20.51
CA PRO A 175 -36.07 3.43 19.59
C PRO A 175 -35.60 3.71 18.16
N ALA A 176 -34.98 2.74 17.50
CA ALA A 176 -34.66 2.83 16.06
C ALA A 176 -34.71 1.44 15.45
N LYS A 177 -35.91 0.91 15.26
CA LYS A 177 -36.16 -0.51 14.98
C LYS A 177 -35.51 -0.97 13.68
N VAL A 178 -35.65 -0.18 12.61
CA VAL A 178 -35.09 -0.52 11.29
C VAL A 178 -33.57 -0.50 11.32
N PHE A 179 -32.96 0.54 11.91
CA PHE A 179 -31.51 0.61 12.07
C PHE A 179 -30.98 -0.50 13.01
N SER A 180 -31.65 -0.79 14.11
CA SER A 180 -31.27 -1.88 15.03
C SER A 180 -31.26 -3.24 14.35
N LYS A 181 -32.23 -3.49 13.45
CA LYS A 181 -32.24 -4.69 12.60
C LYS A 181 -31.07 -4.70 11.61
N PHE A 182 -30.79 -3.57 10.95
CA PHE A 182 -29.64 -3.44 10.06
C PHE A 182 -28.32 -3.69 10.80
N ARG A 183 -28.11 -3.06 11.97
CA ARG A 183 -26.95 -3.23 12.84
C ARG A 183 -26.73 -4.70 13.20
N SER A 184 -27.80 -5.40 13.59
CA SER A 184 -27.74 -6.83 13.94
C SER A 184 -27.38 -7.69 12.73
N SER A 185 -27.98 -7.42 11.57
CA SER A 185 -27.65 -8.12 10.31
C SER A 185 -26.22 -7.85 9.84
N LEU A 186 -25.72 -6.61 9.96
CA LEU A 186 -24.35 -6.24 9.61
C LEU A 186 -23.34 -6.91 10.54
N LYS A 187 -23.62 -6.95 11.85
CA LYS A 187 -22.79 -7.69 12.81
C LYS A 187 -22.65 -9.15 12.42
N HIS A 188 -23.78 -9.82 12.13
CA HIS A 188 -23.77 -11.21 11.69
C HIS A 188 -23.11 -11.41 10.32
N LEU A 189 -23.23 -10.46 9.40
CA LEU A 189 -22.54 -10.52 8.12
C LEU A 189 -21.02 -10.47 8.31
N VAL A 190 -20.53 -9.57 9.16
CA VAL A 190 -19.11 -9.45 9.49
C VAL A 190 -18.58 -10.72 10.17
N GLU A 191 -19.33 -11.27 11.13
CA GLU A 191 -18.98 -12.54 11.80
C GLU A 191 -18.88 -13.69 10.80
N ARG A 192 -19.92 -13.90 9.98
CA ARG A 192 -19.93 -14.96 8.97
C ARG A 192 -18.85 -14.79 7.90
N ALA A 193 -18.63 -13.55 7.44
CA ALA A 193 -17.59 -13.26 6.46
C ALA A 193 -16.19 -13.58 7.03
N SER A 194 -15.96 -13.31 8.32
CA SER A 194 -14.72 -13.67 9.00
C SER A 194 -14.57 -15.18 9.11
N GLU A 195 -15.60 -15.88 9.58
CA GLU A 195 -15.61 -17.34 9.78
C GLU A 195 -15.38 -18.09 8.47
N SER A 196 -16.09 -17.73 7.40
CA SER A 196 -15.95 -18.35 6.08
C SER A 196 -14.60 -18.07 5.40
N ASN A 197 -13.84 -17.09 5.89
CA ASN A 197 -12.53 -16.70 5.38
C ASN A 197 -11.39 -17.01 6.37
N GLY A 198 -11.54 -18.08 7.16
CA GLY A 198 -10.49 -18.58 8.04
C GLY A 198 -10.25 -17.70 9.26
N ASN A 199 -11.32 -17.12 9.81
CA ASN A 199 -11.30 -16.21 10.97
C ASN A 199 -10.46 -14.94 10.75
N LYS A 200 -10.23 -14.54 9.49
CA LYS A 200 -9.58 -13.27 9.19
C LYS A 200 -10.52 -12.11 9.55
N PRO A 201 -10.04 -11.04 10.19
CA PRO A 201 -10.86 -9.86 10.44
C PRO A 201 -11.25 -9.18 9.10
N VAL A 202 -12.44 -8.60 9.06
CA VAL A 202 -13.09 -7.99 7.89
C VAL A 202 -12.61 -6.56 7.66
N ILE A 203 -12.49 -6.16 6.40
CA ILE A 203 -12.29 -4.77 6.00
C ILE A 203 -13.66 -4.17 5.64
N LEU A 204 -14.01 -3.04 6.25
CA LEU A 204 -15.21 -2.27 5.90
C LEU A 204 -14.85 -1.21 4.87
N VAL A 205 -15.59 -1.11 3.77
CA VAL A 205 -15.41 -0.04 2.77
C VAL A 205 -16.76 0.63 2.53
N THR A 206 -16.80 1.94 2.67
CA THR A 206 -18.05 2.68 2.59
C THR A 206 -17.95 3.86 1.66
N HIS A 207 -19.06 4.23 1.05
CA HIS A 207 -19.18 5.48 0.31
C HIS A 207 -20.22 6.39 0.96
N SER A 208 -19.92 7.69 1.07
CA SER A 208 -20.89 8.72 1.46
C SER A 208 -21.65 8.32 2.73
N PHE A 209 -22.98 8.42 2.72
CA PHE A 209 -23.86 8.07 3.85
C PHE A 209 -23.68 6.65 4.43
N GLY A 210 -23.13 5.70 3.66
CA GLY A 210 -22.76 4.39 4.17
C GLY A 210 -21.68 4.47 5.26
N GLY A 211 -20.80 5.47 5.19
CA GLY A 211 -19.79 5.75 6.21
C GLY A 211 -20.40 6.21 7.53
N PHE A 212 -21.47 7.01 7.48
CA PHE A 212 -22.21 7.45 8.67
C PHE A 212 -22.85 6.24 9.38
N ASN A 213 -23.51 5.36 8.62
CA ASN A 213 -24.09 4.13 9.16
C ASN A 213 -23.02 3.17 9.70
N ALA A 214 -21.85 3.06 9.07
CA ALA A 214 -20.73 2.26 9.57
C ALA A 214 -20.14 2.84 10.87
N MET A 215 -19.96 4.16 10.95
CA MET A 215 -19.52 4.84 12.16
C MET A 215 -20.46 4.53 13.34
N GLU A 216 -21.76 4.70 13.14
CA GLU A 216 -22.75 4.42 14.17
C GLU A 216 -22.87 2.93 14.51
N PHE A 217 -22.72 2.05 13.53
CA PHE A 217 -22.57 0.62 13.76
C PHE A 217 -21.37 0.32 14.68
N LEU A 218 -20.20 0.91 14.41
CA LEU A 218 -18.98 0.69 15.18
C LEU A 218 -19.11 1.26 16.60
N HIS A 219 -19.69 2.44 16.77
CA HIS A 219 -19.97 3.03 18.10
C HIS A 219 -20.86 2.15 18.96
N GLN A 220 -21.85 1.50 18.34
CA GLN A 220 -22.80 0.63 19.03
C GLN A 220 -22.34 -0.84 19.12
N THR A 221 -21.06 -1.13 18.87
CA THR A 221 -20.45 -2.45 19.07
C THR A 221 -19.36 -2.41 20.14
N SER A 222 -19.23 -3.49 20.90
CA SER A 222 -18.22 -3.58 21.95
C SER A 222 -16.81 -3.49 21.36
N LEU A 223 -15.89 -2.84 22.07
CA LEU A 223 -14.50 -2.70 21.63
C LEU A 223 -13.82 -4.06 21.41
N GLN A 224 -14.14 -5.04 22.25
CA GLN A 224 -13.65 -6.42 22.09
C GLN A 224 -14.09 -7.03 20.76
N TRP A 225 -15.34 -6.82 20.36
CA TRP A 225 -15.86 -7.30 19.08
C TRP A 225 -15.16 -6.60 17.92
N ARG A 226 -15.01 -5.27 17.98
CA ARG A 226 -14.31 -4.48 16.95
C ARG A 226 -12.87 -4.95 16.75
N ARG A 227 -12.12 -5.13 17.83
CA ARG A 227 -10.72 -5.62 17.78
C ARG A 227 -10.60 -7.03 17.21
N ARG A 228 -11.62 -7.88 17.40
CA ARG A 228 -11.63 -9.24 16.87
C ARG A 228 -11.98 -9.28 15.38
N TYR A 229 -12.98 -8.52 14.96
CA TYR A 229 -13.61 -8.72 13.66
C TYR A 229 -13.33 -7.63 12.63
N VAL A 230 -12.81 -6.46 13.01
CA VAL A 230 -12.58 -5.35 12.07
C VAL A 230 -11.09 -5.12 11.91
N LYS A 231 -10.60 -5.37 10.68
CA LYS A 231 -9.20 -5.18 10.30
C LYS A 231 -8.89 -3.72 10.02
N HIS A 232 -9.76 -3.09 9.22
CA HIS A 232 -9.62 -1.72 8.76
C HIS A 232 -10.97 -1.17 8.31
N PHE A 233 -11.15 0.14 8.42
CA PHE A 233 -12.31 0.87 7.93
C PHE A 233 -11.89 1.93 6.91
N PHE A 234 -12.28 1.74 5.66
CA PHE A 234 -12.12 2.72 4.58
C PHE A 234 -13.40 3.52 4.40
N MET A 235 -13.31 4.83 4.59
CA MET A 235 -14.42 5.74 4.45
C MET A 235 -14.19 6.67 3.25
N LEU A 236 -14.97 6.48 2.19
CA LEU A 236 -14.86 7.23 0.94
C LEU A 236 -15.89 8.35 0.91
N CYS A 237 -15.46 9.58 0.62
CA CYS A 237 -16.32 10.74 0.38
C CYS A 237 -17.30 11.03 1.53
N LEU A 238 -16.79 11.10 2.76
CA LEU A 238 -17.56 11.51 3.93
C LEU A 238 -16.69 12.31 4.91
N GLY A 239 -17.28 13.37 5.47
CA GLY A 239 -16.77 14.11 6.62
C GLY A 239 -17.68 13.95 7.84
N VAL A 240 -17.58 14.83 8.83
CA VAL A 240 -18.51 14.88 9.97
C VAL A 240 -19.22 16.23 10.06
N GLY A 241 -20.42 16.20 10.62
CA GLY A 241 -21.16 17.40 11.01
C GLY A 241 -22.03 18.06 9.95
N GLY A 242 -22.48 17.32 8.94
CA GLY A 242 -23.45 17.83 7.94
C GLY A 242 -22.90 19.00 7.10
N SER A 243 -23.76 19.68 6.33
CA SER A 243 -23.33 20.84 5.51
C SER A 243 -24.49 21.72 5.06
N ALA A 244 -24.18 22.86 4.44
CA ALA A 244 -25.16 23.73 3.80
C ALA A 244 -25.97 23.01 2.70
N SER A 245 -25.41 21.98 2.06
CA SER A 245 -26.12 21.11 1.12
C SER A 245 -27.29 20.36 1.79
N GLY A 246 -27.14 19.97 3.06
CA GLY A 246 -28.21 19.38 3.85
C GLY A 246 -29.35 20.36 4.10
N MET A 247 -29.02 21.62 4.44
CA MET A 247 -30.02 22.69 4.56
C MET A 247 -30.70 22.97 3.22
N LEU A 248 -29.95 22.98 2.12
CA LEU A 248 -30.52 23.15 0.77
C LEU A 248 -31.50 22.02 0.43
N ALA A 249 -31.20 20.77 0.80
CA ALA A 249 -32.10 19.64 0.58
C ALA A 249 -33.40 19.77 1.39
N VAL A 250 -33.33 20.32 2.60
CA VAL A 250 -34.49 20.65 3.45
C VAL A 250 -35.28 21.82 2.86
N ALA A 251 -34.64 22.93 2.47
CA ALA A 251 -35.31 24.06 1.86
C ALA A 251 -35.99 23.69 0.54
N SER A 252 -35.30 22.96 -0.34
CA SER A 252 -35.85 22.50 -1.62
C SER A 252 -37.08 21.59 -1.46
N SER A 253 -37.25 20.94 -0.30
CA SER A 253 -38.42 20.13 0.01
C SER A 253 -39.70 20.96 0.20
N SER A 254 -39.58 22.29 0.36
CA SER A 254 -40.72 23.21 0.37
C SER A 254 -41.21 23.56 -1.03
N ASN A 255 -40.44 23.26 -2.08
CA ASN A 255 -40.77 23.60 -3.46
C ASN A 255 -41.77 22.60 -4.06
N THR A 256 -43.05 22.98 -4.12
CA THR A 256 -44.11 22.21 -4.80
C THR A 256 -44.31 22.62 -6.26
N GLY A 257 -43.50 23.53 -6.80
CA GLY A 257 -43.86 24.36 -7.96
C GLY A 257 -43.29 23.98 -9.32
N ASN A 258 -42.08 23.39 -9.43
CA ASN A 258 -41.54 22.85 -10.71
C ASN A 258 -40.17 22.19 -10.49
N PRO A 259 -40.12 20.89 -10.15
CA PRO A 259 -38.87 20.15 -10.07
C PRO A 259 -38.25 19.94 -11.47
N SER A 260 -36.93 20.14 -11.58
CA SER A 260 -36.19 20.02 -12.86
C SER A 260 -36.11 18.61 -13.42
N THR A 261 -36.34 17.59 -12.58
CA THR A 261 -36.40 16.17 -12.94
C THR A 261 -37.38 15.41 -12.05
N LEU A 262 -37.91 14.29 -12.54
CA LEU A 262 -38.79 13.39 -11.79
C LEU A 262 -38.17 12.89 -10.48
N LEU A 263 -36.85 12.61 -10.50
CA LEU A 263 -36.08 12.21 -9.32
C LEU A 263 -36.02 13.33 -8.27
N ALA A 264 -35.82 14.58 -8.72
CA ALA A 264 -35.83 15.73 -7.82
C ALA A 264 -37.22 15.89 -7.16
N SER A 265 -38.32 15.65 -7.88
CA SER A 265 -39.68 15.68 -7.33
C SER A 265 -39.90 14.63 -6.23
N VAL A 266 -39.42 13.41 -6.48
CA VAL A 266 -39.53 12.29 -5.56
C VAL A 266 -38.72 12.56 -4.29
N MET A 267 -37.48 13.03 -4.44
CA MET A 267 -36.60 13.30 -3.31
C MET A 267 -37.05 14.53 -2.52
N ALA A 268 -37.53 15.59 -3.16
CA ALA A 268 -38.07 16.76 -2.47
C ALA A 268 -39.24 16.36 -1.55
N PHE A 269 -40.18 15.56 -2.05
CA PHE A 269 -41.29 15.06 -1.22
C PHE A 269 -40.82 14.08 -0.15
N GLY A 270 -40.00 13.10 -0.53
CA GLY A 270 -39.48 12.07 0.39
C GLY A 270 -38.67 12.66 1.54
N ASN A 271 -37.80 13.62 1.26
CA ASN A 271 -36.92 14.26 2.23
C ASN A 271 -37.67 14.94 3.39
N ARG A 272 -38.92 15.40 3.21
CA ARG A 272 -39.71 15.91 4.36
C ARG A 272 -40.08 14.83 5.37
N THR A 273 -40.09 13.57 4.93
CA THR A 273 -40.58 12.45 5.73
C THR A 273 -39.47 11.51 6.18
N PHE A 274 -38.31 11.52 5.51
CA PHE A 274 -37.20 10.63 5.84
C PHE A 274 -36.53 11.07 7.13
N ALA A 275 -36.29 10.11 8.02
CA ALA A 275 -35.53 10.35 9.24
C ALA A 275 -34.08 10.79 8.91
N SER A 276 -33.55 10.36 7.76
CA SER A 276 -32.18 10.64 7.33
C SER A 276 -31.87 12.09 7.02
N ILE A 277 -32.87 12.90 6.66
CA ILE A 277 -32.64 14.28 6.24
C ILE A 277 -32.00 15.11 7.36
N PHE A 278 -32.44 14.86 8.60
CA PHE A 278 -31.98 15.57 9.78
C PHE A 278 -30.52 15.26 10.14
N SER A 279 -30.01 14.10 9.74
CA SER A 279 -28.60 13.72 9.96
C SER A 279 -27.63 14.43 9.02
N LEU A 280 -28.14 15.08 7.96
CA LEU A 280 -27.35 15.86 7.00
C LEU A 280 -27.23 17.33 7.40
N LEU A 281 -27.97 17.76 8.43
CA LEU A 281 -27.95 19.14 8.91
C LEU A 281 -26.61 19.49 9.57
N PRO A 282 -26.16 20.76 9.43
CA PRO A 282 -24.94 21.25 10.05
C PRO A 282 -24.90 21.01 11.57
N SER A 283 -23.75 20.56 12.05
CA SER A 283 -23.48 20.41 13.48
C SER A 283 -22.91 21.71 14.06
N PRO A 284 -23.41 22.14 15.23
CA PRO A 284 -22.83 23.26 15.97
C PRO A 284 -21.35 23.06 16.31
N LYS A 285 -20.88 21.81 16.47
CA LYS A 285 -19.48 21.52 16.77
C LYS A 285 -18.52 21.78 15.60
N VAL A 286 -19.03 21.75 14.37
CA VAL A 286 -18.23 22.01 13.17
C VAL A 286 -18.33 23.46 12.77
N TYR A 287 -19.56 23.99 12.75
CA TYR A 287 -19.83 25.29 12.14
C TYR A 287 -20.04 26.43 13.16
N GLY A 288 -20.45 26.13 14.39
CA GLY A 288 -20.82 27.16 15.38
C GLY A 288 -21.76 28.20 14.77
N ASP A 289 -21.44 29.48 14.97
CA ASP A 289 -22.22 30.61 14.46
C ASP A 289 -21.90 30.99 13.00
N THR A 290 -21.20 30.13 12.25
CA THR A 290 -20.90 30.37 10.83
C THR A 290 -22.19 30.44 10.02
N PRO A 291 -22.48 31.55 9.30
CA PRO A 291 -23.65 31.65 8.45
C PRO A 291 -23.58 30.68 7.26
N LEU A 292 -24.58 29.82 7.12
CA LEU A 292 -24.67 28.80 6.07
C LEU A 292 -25.84 29.04 5.12
N MET A 293 -26.95 29.59 5.63
CA MET A 293 -28.09 29.97 4.81
C MET A 293 -28.51 31.42 5.08
N ILE A 294 -28.56 32.24 4.04
CA ILE A 294 -28.69 33.70 4.12
C ILE A 294 -29.99 34.13 3.45
N THR A 295 -30.78 34.94 4.16
CA THR A 295 -31.99 35.61 3.66
C THR A 295 -31.94 37.09 4.03
N PRO A 296 -32.76 37.97 3.41
CA PRO A 296 -32.86 39.38 3.84
C PRO A 296 -33.27 39.54 5.31
N ALA A 297 -34.04 38.60 5.84
CA ALA A 297 -34.58 38.68 7.20
C ALA A 297 -33.62 38.13 8.27
N LYS A 298 -32.88 37.06 7.94
CA LYS A 298 -31.99 36.36 8.89
C LYS A 298 -30.89 35.56 8.18
N ASN A 299 -29.73 35.49 8.84
CA ASN A 299 -28.65 34.58 8.54
C ASN A 299 -28.74 33.38 9.49
N TYR A 300 -29.02 32.19 8.95
CA TYR A 300 -29.05 30.94 9.69
C TYR A 300 -27.65 30.33 9.71
N SER A 301 -27.09 30.20 10.91
CA SER A 301 -25.80 29.54 11.12
C SER A 301 -25.93 28.03 11.35
N GLY A 302 -24.80 27.37 11.66
CA GLY A 302 -24.78 25.99 12.11
C GLY A 302 -25.10 25.80 13.59
N SER A 303 -25.48 26.85 14.33
CA SER A 303 -25.90 26.75 15.73
C SER A 303 -27.19 25.95 15.87
N ALA A 304 -27.41 25.34 17.04
CA ALA A 304 -28.59 24.49 17.24
C ALA A 304 -29.88 25.31 17.17
N GLU A 305 -29.83 26.54 17.68
CA GLU A 305 -30.91 27.52 17.68
C GLU A 305 -31.26 27.95 16.26
N ASP A 306 -30.27 28.31 15.44
CA ASP A 306 -30.54 28.74 14.06
C ASP A 306 -31.03 27.60 13.18
N ILE A 307 -30.55 26.37 13.37
CA ILE A 307 -31.08 25.22 12.63
C ILE A 307 -32.55 24.96 12.99
N VAL A 308 -32.94 25.11 14.26
CA VAL A 308 -34.35 25.00 14.67
C VAL A 308 -35.20 26.09 14.01
N GLU A 309 -34.75 27.34 14.06
CA GLU A 309 -35.49 28.45 13.44
C GLU A 309 -35.57 28.28 11.92
N PHE A 310 -34.52 27.76 11.28
CA PHE A 310 -34.52 27.42 9.87
C PHE A 310 -35.56 26.33 9.53
N LEU A 311 -35.66 25.27 10.34
CA LEU A 311 -36.67 24.22 10.16
C LEU A 311 -38.09 24.80 10.28
N ALA A 312 -38.34 25.66 11.27
CA ALA A 312 -39.61 26.37 11.40
C ALA A 312 -39.91 27.24 10.16
N ALA A 313 -38.91 28.00 9.69
CA ALA A 313 -39.04 28.89 8.54
C ALA A 313 -39.27 28.15 7.21
N THR A 314 -38.86 26.88 7.11
CA THR A 314 -39.13 26.00 5.96
C THR A 314 -40.43 25.21 6.09
N GLY A 315 -41.19 25.43 7.16
CA GLY A 315 -42.53 24.88 7.38
C GLY A 315 -42.55 23.48 8.01
N PHE A 316 -41.52 23.11 8.76
CA PHE A 316 -41.58 21.94 9.65
C PHE A 316 -42.40 22.26 10.91
N SER A 317 -43.16 21.28 11.40
CA SER A 317 -43.96 21.44 12.63
C SER A 317 -43.09 21.44 13.89
N ASP A 318 -43.63 21.91 15.02
CA ASP A 318 -42.95 21.82 16.31
C ASP A 318 -42.57 20.37 16.66
N ASP A 319 -43.42 19.40 16.30
CA ASP A 319 -43.15 17.98 16.49
C ASP A 319 -41.97 17.49 15.62
N ASP A 320 -41.84 18.00 14.38
CA ASP A 320 -40.68 17.68 13.51
C ASP A 320 -39.38 18.22 14.09
N ILE A 321 -39.43 19.45 14.59
CA ILE A 321 -38.29 20.13 15.21
C ILE A 321 -37.87 19.38 16.48
N GLU A 322 -38.83 18.91 17.27
CA GLU A 322 -38.53 18.13 18.46
C GLU A 322 -37.91 16.77 18.12
N ARG A 323 -38.31 16.14 17.02
CA ARG A 323 -37.63 14.94 16.50
C ARG A 323 -36.19 15.22 16.07
N TYR A 324 -35.92 16.36 15.45
CA TYR A 324 -34.55 16.77 15.16
C TYR A 324 -33.72 16.87 16.45
N ARG A 325 -34.23 17.58 17.47
CA ARG A 325 -33.55 17.77 18.77
C ARG A 325 -33.28 16.48 19.52
N THR A 326 -34.26 15.58 19.56
CA THR A 326 -34.19 14.35 20.38
C THR A 326 -33.47 13.20 19.68
N ARG A 327 -33.44 13.18 18.34
CA ARG A 327 -32.95 12.02 17.58
C ARG A 327 -31.73 12.32 16.72
N ALA A 328 -31.71 13.44 16.00
CA ALA A 328 -30.63 13.72 15.04
C ALA A 328 -29.48 14.53 15.66
N LEU A 329 -29.82 15.64 16.34
CA LEU A 329 -28.85 16.55 16.95
C LEU A 329 -27.87 15.85 17.92
N PRO A 330 -28.28 14.91 18.79
CA PRO A 330 -27.34 14.28 19.71
C PRO A 330 -26.29 13.39 19.03
N LEU A 331 -26.61 12.85 17.84
CA LEU A 331 -25.67 12.08 17.02
C LEU A 331 -24.66 13.01 16.32
N THR A 332 -25.13 14.16 15.83
CA THR A 332 -24.25 15.13 15.15
C THR A 332 -23.44 15.99 16.12
N LEU A 333 -23.74 15.96 17.42
CA LEU A 333 -22.95 16.56 18.48
C LEU A 333 -21.87 15.63 19.05
N ASN A 334 -21.90 14.32 18.81
CA ASN A 334 -20.97 13.38 19.44
C ASN A 334 -20.13 12.63 18.40
N PHE A 335 -19.06 13.29 17.94
CA PHE A 335 -18.04 12.65 17.13
C PHE A 335 -17.07 11.87 18.03
N TRP A 336 -17.18 10.55 18.03
CA TRP A 336 -16.25 9.67 18.73
C TRP A 336 -15.38 8.92 17.73
N ALA A 337 -14.17 8.56 18.14
CA ALA A 337 -13.34 7.69 17.35
C ALA A 337 -13.94 6.26 17.30
N PRO A 338 -13.95 5.61 16.12
CA PRO A 338 -14.49 4.26 16.00
C PRO A 338 -13.54 3.19 16.58
N LEU A 339 -12.34 3.58 17.02
CA LEU A 339 -11.32 2.73 17.67
C LEU A 339 -10.97 1.47 16.87
N VAL A 340 -11.00 1.59 15.54
CA VAL A 340 -10.51 0.60 14.57
C VAL A 340 -9.60 1.32 13.58
N PRO A 341 -8.54 0.69 13.05
CA PRO A 341 -7.70 1.33 12.04
C PRO A 341 -8.53 1.90 10.90
N MET A 342 -8.36 3.19 10.61
CA MET A 342 -9.23 3.92 9.69
C MET A 342 -8.43 4.68 8.64
N THR A 343 -8.93 4.67 7.39
CA THR A 343 -8.46 5.55 6.32
C THR A 343 -9.66 6.29 5.74
N SER A 344 -9.63 7.62 5.76
CA SER A 344 -10.59 8.48 5.08
C SER A 344 -10.03 8.92 3.74
N ILE A 345 -10.82 8.81 2.66
CA ILE A 345 -10.41 9.21 1.31
C ILE A 345 -11.47 10.16 0.76
N ASN A 346 -11.11 11.41 0.52
CA ASN A 346 -12.05 12.45 0.10
C ASN A 346 -11.52 13.20 -1.13
N GLY A 347 -12.44 13.65 -1.98
CA GLY A 347 -12.12 14.57 -3.07
C GLY A 347 -11.96 16.01 -2.58
N VAL A 348 -11.09 16.77 -3.23
CA VAL A 348 -10.90 18.20 -3.02
C VAL A 348 -10.70 18.90 -4.36
N GLY A 349 -10.79 20.22 -4.40
CA GLY A 349 -10.65 21.06 -5.59
C GLY A 349 -11.92 21.14 -6.45
N VAL A 350 -13.04 20.56 -6.02
CA VAL A 350 -14.32 20.62 -6.74
C VAL A 350 -15.24 21.64 -6.06
N PRO A 351 -15.80 22.62 -6.79
CA PRO A 351 -16.73 23.61 -6.23
C PRO A 351 -17.90 22.91 -5.51
N THR A 352 -18.01 23.18 -4.21
CA THR A 352 -18.98 22.53 -3.32
C THR A 352 -19.74 23.57 -2.52
N ALA A 353 -21.06 23.41 -2.36
CA ALA A 353 -21.88 24.39 -1.65
C ALA A 353 -21.35 24.65 -0.24
N ASP A 354 -20.92 25.90 0.00
CA ASP A 354 -20.45 26.40 1.28
C ASP A 354 -21.54 27.24 1.96
N LYS A 355 -22.20 28.10 1.17
CA LYS A 355 -23.32 28.93 1.62
C LYS A 355 -24.43 28.97 0.58
N VAL A 356 -25.65 29.18 1.05
CA VAL A 356 -26.85 29.27 0.21
C VAL A 356 -27.55 30.60 0.49
N ILE A 357 -27.84 31.37 -0.55
CA ILE A 357 -28.42 32.71 -0.46
C ILE A 357 -29.78 32.73 -1.16
N TYR A 358 -30.83 33.07 -0.40
CA TYR A 358 -32.19 33.30 -0.90
C TYR A 358 -32.49 34.79 -0.85
N GLY A 359 -32.23 35.50 -1.96
CA GLY A 359 -32.29 36.96 -2.02
C GLY A 359 -33.69 37.56 -1.80
N ASP A 360 -34.75 36.79 -2.02
CA ASP A 360 -36.15 37.18 -1.80
C ASP A 360 -36.74 36.56 -0.52
N GLY A 361 -35.96 35.76 0.23
CA GLY A 361 -36.40 35.02 1.39
C GLY A 361 -37.33 33.83 1.10
N ASN A 362 -37.59 33.50 -0.16
CA ASN A 362 -38.46 32.40 -0.55
C ASN A 362 -37.67 31.09 -0.71
N PHE A 363 -37.74 30.20 0.28
CA PHE A 363 -37.05 28.90 0.24
C PHE A 363 -37.45 27.98 -0.92
N SER A 364 -38.58 28.27 -1.58
CA SER A 364 -39.03 27.54 -2.77
C SER A 364 -38.44 28.06 -4.08
N ALA A 365 -37.79 29.23 -4.08
CA ALA A 365 -37.09 29.77 -5.24
C ALA A 365 -35.75 29.05 -5.47
N THR A 366 -35.14 29.26 -6.64
CA THR A 366 -33.77 28.81 -6.89
C THR A 366 -32.79 29.72 -6.16
N PRO A 367 -32.00 29.23 -5.20
CA PRO A 367 -31.06 30.07 -4.47
C PRO A 367 -29.78 30.34 -5.28
N GLN A 368 -29.04 31.36 -4.87
CA GLN A 368 -27.64 31.50 -5.25
C GLN A 368 -26.79 30.62 -4.31
N VAL A 369 -25.97 29.73 -4.89
CA VAL A 369 -25.04 28.90 -4.14
C VAL A 369 -23.64 29.51 -4.23
N VAL A 370 -23.04 29.78 -3.08
CA VAL A 370 -21.62 30.15 -2.96
C VAL A 370 -20.83 28.88 -2.70
N ASN A 371 -19.89 28.59 -3.58
CA ASN A 371 -19.09 27.37 -3.49
C ASN A 371 -17.77 27.62 -2.75
N GLY A 372 -17.41 26.68 -1.89
CA GLY A 372 -16.09 26.49 -1.31
C GLY A 372 -15.43 25.22 -1.87
N ASP A 373 -14.40 24.74 -1.17
CA ASP A 373 -13.65 23.54 -1.54
C ASP A 373 -14.34 22.25 -1.08
N GLY A 374 -14.21 21.18 -1.86
CA GLY A 374 -14.78 19.86 -1.56
C GLY A 374 -14.77 18.92 -2.76
N ASP A 375 -15.70 17.96 -2.76
CA ASP A 375 -15.86 16.95 -3.83
C ASP A 375 -17.12 17.16 -4.71
N GLY A 376 -17.79 18.31 -4.57
CA GLY A 376 -19.05 18.66 -5.22
C GLY A 376 -20.30 18.33 -4.38
N VAL A 377 -20.16 17.57 -3.28
CA VAL A 377 -21.25 17.27 -2.34
C VAL A 377 -20.83 17.53 -0.89
N ILE A 378 -19.66 17.04 -0.52
CA ILE A 378 -19.08 17.11 0.82
C ILE A 378 -17.99 18.20 0.82
N ASN A 379 -18.19 19.21 1.68
CA ASN A 379 -17.26 20.33 1.82
C ASN A 379 -16.02 19.90 2.61
N LEU A 380 -14.86 20.45 2.24
CA LEU A 380 -13.57 20.18 2.89
C LEU A 380 -13.60 20.43 4.40
N GLU A 381 -14.37 21.41 4.88
CA GLU A 381 -14.51 21.70 6.33
C GLU A 381 -14.98 20.47 7.12
N THR A 382 -15.93 19.71 6.58
CA THR A 382 -16.43 18.48 7.24
C THR A 382 -15.36 17.38 7.28
N VAL A 383 -14.48 17.34 6.28
CA VAL A 383 -13.36 16.39 6.19
C VAL A 383 -12.23 16.79 7.14
N LEU A 384 -11.97 18.08 7.29
CA LEU A 384 -11.03 18.61 8.26
C LEU A 384 -11.53 18.40 9.70
N ALA A 385 -12.83 18.58 9.92
CA ALA A 385 -13.48 18.26 11.19
C ALA A 385 -13.34 16.77 11.53
N LEU A 386 -13.47 15.87 10.53
CA LEU A 386 -13.26 14.44 10.75
C LEU A 386 -11.84 14.16 11.26
N LYS A 387 -10.82 14.77 10.63
CA LYS A 387 -9.43 14.65 11.10
C LYS A 387 -9.30 15.18 12.53
N LYS A 388 -9.86 16.35 12.82
CA LYS A 388 -9.80 16.98 14.14
C LYS A 388 -10.45 16.13 15.25
N PHE A 389 -11.64 15.58 14.99
CA PHE A 389 -12.43 14.90 16.02
C PHE A 389 -12.13 13.40 16.13
N ILE A 390 -11.66 12.77 15.05
CA ILE A 390 -11.39 11.32 15.01
C ILE A 390 -9.90 11.04 14.82
N GLY A 391 -9.25 11.77 13.92
CA GLY A 391 -7.84 11.54 13.60
C GLY A 391 -6.88 11.96 14.71
N ASP A 392 -7.20 13.04 15.42
CA ASP A 392 -6.40 13.56 16.53
C ASP A 392 -6.80 12.96 17.89
N ASP A 393 -7.77 12.03 17.92
CA ASP A 393 -8.15 11.30 19.14
C ASP A 393 -7.00 10.35 19.56
N PRO A 394 -6.47 10.46 20.79
CA PRO A 394 -5.31 9.69 21.23
C PRO A 394 -5.59 8.17 21.34
N ASP A 395 -6.86 7.78 21.50
CA ASP A 395 -7.25 6.37 21.59
C ASP A 395 -7.46 5.74 20.20
N GLN A 396 -7.54 6.55 19.15
CA GLN A 396 -7.67 6.08 17.78
C GLN A 396 -6.35 5.41 17.32
N PRO A 397 -6.32 4.08 17.12
CA PRO A 397 -5.06 3.34 16.94
C PRO A 397 -4.32 3.69 15.64
N TYR A 398 -5.05 4.13 14.62
CA TYR A 398 -4.52 4.55 13.33
C TYR A 398 -5.57 5.36 12.57
N PHE A 399 -5.18 6.53 12.07
CA PHE A 399 -5.98 7.33 11.16
C PHE A 399 -5.11 7.89 10.03
N LYS A 400 -5.57 7.72 8.78
CA LYS A 400 -4.97 8.36 7.60
C LYS A 400 -6.05 9.10 6.82
N SER A 401 -5.82 10.38 6.55
CA SER A 401 -6.65 11.16 5.64
C SER A 401 -5.94 11.32 4.29
N ILE A 402 -6.61 10.95 3.20
CA ILE A 402 -6.14 11.08 1.84
C ILE A 402 -7.07 12.05 1.11
N LEU A 403 -6.51 13.14 0.60
CA LEU A 403 -7.23 14.12 -0.20
C LEU A 403 -6.83 13.94 -1.66
N ILE A 404 -7.79 13.74 -2.56
CA ILE A 404 -7.56 13.55 -3.99
C ILE A 404 -8.00 14.82 -4.74
N PRO A 405 -7.06 15.58 -5.34
CA PRO A 405 -7.39 16.79 -6.11
C PRO A 405 -8.26 16.48 -7.33
N ASN A 406 -9.19 17.38 -7.63
CA ASN A 406 -10.14 17.35 -8.74
C ASN A 406 -10.97 16.05 -8.80
N MET A 407 -11.23 15.43 -7.65
CA MET A 407 -12.05 14.22 -7.56
C MET A 407 -13.46 14.58 -7.14
N THR A 408 -14.45 14.24 -7.96
CA THR A 408 -15.86 14.43 -7.59
C THR A 408 -16.36 13.30 -6.70
N HIS A 409 -17.45 13.56 -5.97
CA HIS A 409 -18.07 12.66 -5.01
C HIS A 409 -18.38 11.27 -5.59
N ASN A 410 -18.89 11.23 -6.82
CA ASN A 410 -19.25 9.99 -7.51
C ASN A 410 -18.05 9.38 -8.27
N ALA A 411 -17.15 10.22 -8.80
CA ALA A 411 -15.95 9.74 -9.50
C ALA A 411 -15.05 8.87 -8.60
N MET A 412 -15.06 9.11 -7.28
CA MET A 412 -14.31 8.32 -6.30
C MET A 412 -14.55 6.79 -6.42
N ILE A 413 -15.78 6.39 -6.73
CA ILE A 413 -16.20 4.98 -6.82
C ILE A 413 -16.44 4.52 -8.27
N SER A 414 -16.33 5.44 -9.23
CA SER A 414 -16.60 5.16 -10.64
C SER A 414 -15.42 5.41 -11.57
N GLU A 415 -14.30 6.00 -11.17
CA GLU A 415 -13.15 6.26 -12.06
C GLU A 415 -12.00 5.27 -11.85
N GLU A 416 -11.43 4.73 -12.93
CA GLU A 416 -10.37 3.71 -12.85
C GLU A 416 -9.11 4.21 -12.13
N TYR A 417 -8.79 5.50 -12.22
CA TYR A 417 -7.66 6.09 -11.50
C TYR A 417 -7.90 6.16 -9.98
N ALA A 418 -9.10 6.58 -9.56
CA ALA A 418 -9.51 6.61 -8.15
C ALA A 418 -9.55 5.19 -7.58
N LEU A 419 -10.14 4.28 -8.35
CA LEU A 419 -10.26 2.87 -8.00
C LEU A 419 -8.89 2.19 -8.01
N LYS A 420 -7.95 2.53 -8.90
CA LYS A 420 -6.56 2.06 -8.79
C LYS A 420 -5.88 2.65 -7.56
N ARG A 421 -6.14 3.86 -7.10
CA ARG A 421 -5.58 4.37 -5.82
C ARG A 421 -6.22 3.76 -4.57
N ALA A 422 -7.48 3.31 -4.68
CA ALA A 422 -8.21 2.63 -3.61
C ALA A 422 -8.00 1.10 -3.60
N SER A 423 -7.72 0.50 -4.78
CA SER A 423 -7.55 -0.95 -5.03
C SER A 423 -6.08 -1.36 -5.22
N SER A 424 -5.23 -0.47 -5.75
CA SER A 424 -3.81 -0.54 -5.39
C SER A 424 -3.78 -0.20 -3.91
N SER A 425 -3.49 -1.21 -3.10
CA SER A 425 -2.76 -0.97 -1.87
C SER A 425 -1.77 0.16 -2.16
N GLY A 426 -1.88 1.29 -1.47
CA GLY A 426 -1.09 2.51 -1.67
C GLY A 426 0.40 2.31 -1.40
N LEU A 427 1.00 1.40 -2.15
CA LEU A 427 2.36 0.93 -2.05
C LEU A 427 3.21 1.81 -2.97
N HIS A 428 4.07 2.59 -2.34
CA HIS A 428 5.17 3.25 -2.99
C HIS A 428 6.02 2.23 -3.75
N PRO A 429 6.48 2.55 -4.97
CA PRO A 429 7.32 1.64 -5.75
C PRO A 429 8.61 1.30 -5.01
N VAL A 430 9.01 0.02 -5.04
CA VAL A 430 10.22 -0.49 -4.39
C VAL A 430 11.31 -0.76 -5.43
N ILE A 431 12.54 -0.33 -5.15
CA ILE A 431 13.74 -0.66 -5.93
C ILE A 431 14.72 -1.41 -5.03
N LEU A 432 15.08 -2.63 -5.44
CA LEU A 432 15.99 -3.52 -4.74
C LEU A 432 17.43 -3.35 -5.24
N LEU A 433 18.39 -3.15 -4.34
CA LEU A 433 19.83 -3.11 -4.61
C LEU A 433 20.51 -4.32 -3.96
N PRO A 434 21.07 -5.25 -4.76
CA PRO A 434 21.59 -6.51 -4.26
C PRO A 434 22.94 -6.35 -3.54
N GLY A 435 23.34 -7.38 -2.79
CA GLY A 435 24.64 -7.47 -2.13
C GLY A 435 25.79 -7.83 -3.06
N PHE A 436 26.98 -8.02 -2.47
CA PHE A 436 28.18 -8.44 -3.20
C PHE A 436 27.92 -9.77 -3.92
N THR A 437 28.40 -9.89 -5.16
CA THR A 437 28.25 -11.08 -6.04
C THR A 437 26.83 -11.44 -6.48
N CYS A 438 25.79 -10.74 -6.04
CA CYS A 438 24.39 -11.02 -6.37
C CYS A 438 23.91 -10.40 -7.71
N SER A 439 24.83 -9.91 -8.54
CA SER A 439 24.52 -9.34 -9.85
C SER A 439 25.16 -10.19 -10.94
N GLN A 440 24.33 -10.64 -11.87
CA GLN A 440 24.79 -11.38 -13.05
C GLN A 440 25.60 -10.49 -13.98
N LEU A 441 26.77 -10.99 -14.39
CA LEU A 441 27.67 -10.33 -15.33
C LEU A 441 27.83 -11.20 -16.59
N ASP A 442 27.52 -10.62 -17.74
CA ASP A 442 27.91 -11.17 -19.03
C ASP A 442 29.22 -10.53 -19.48
N ALA A 443 30.02 -11.28 -20.24
CA ALA A 443 31.21 -10.79 -20.90
C ALA A 443 31.21 -11.04 -22.41
N ARG A 444 32.01 -10.24 -23.12
CA ARG A 444 32.34 -10.41 -24.53
C ARG A 444 33.84 -10.24 -24.71
N LEU A 445 34.48 -11.18 -25.42
CA LEU A 445 35.92 -11.14 -25.70
C LEU A 445 36.18 -10.52 -27.07
N THR A 446 37.14 -9.60 -27.15
CA THR A 446 37.56 -8.92 -28.39
C THR A 446 38.91 -9.44 -28.88
N ASP A 447 39.34 -8.97 -30.06
CA ASP A 447 40.62 -9.33 -30.65
C ASP A 447 41.84 -8.95 -29.79
N GLU A 448 41.70 -7.96 -28.92
CA GLU A 448 42.72 -7.53 -27.96
C GLU A 448 42.93 -8.53 -26.81
N TYR A 449 41.97 -9.42 -26.55
CA TYR A 449 42.05 -10.35 -25.43
C TYR A 449 43.16 -11.39 -25.68
N LYS A 450 44.12 -11.43 -24.76
CA LYS A 450 45.25 -12.37 -24.76
C LYS A 450 45.00 -13.44 -23.69
N PRO A 451 44.38 -14.58 -24.05
CA PRO A 451 43.97 -15.58 -23.07
C PRO A 451 45.19 -16.29 -22.45
N PRO A 452 45.15 -16.65 -21.15
CA PRO A 452 46.25 -17.37 -20.50
C PRO A 452 46.44 -18.79 -21.04
N THR A 453 45.38 -19.41 -21.58
CA THR A 453 45.43 -20.68 -22.31
C THR A 453 44.53 -20.62 -23.55
N ALA A 454 44.76 -21.49 -24.54
CA ALA A 454 43.92 -21.55 -25.73
C ALA A 454 42.42 -21.79 -25.39
N ALA A 455 42.14 -22.55 -24.33
CA ALA A 455 40.79 -22.82 -23.85
C ALA A 455 40.05 -21.54 -23.40
N CYS A 456 40.76 -20.58 -22.81
CA CYS A 456 40.16 -19.32 -22.37
C CYS A 456 39.77 -18.40 -23.55
N GLY A 457 40.33 -18.65 -24.74
CA GLY A 457 40.02 -17.93 -25.97
C GLY A 457 38.83 -18.48 -26.76
N VAL A 458 38.20 -19.59 -26.34
CA VAL A 458 37.13 -20.26 -27.11
C VAL A 458 35.95 -19.32 -27.43
N HIS A 459 35.60 -18.41 -26.51
CA HIS A 459 34.52 -17.44 -26.71
C HIS A 459 34.90 -16.28 -27.65
N LYS A 460 36.20 -16.05 -27.91
CA LYS A 460 36.70 -15.01 -28.82
C LYS A 460 36.22 -15.24 -30.26
N GLN A 461 36.12 -16.51 -30.68
CA GLN A 461 35.65 -16.88 -32.02
C GLN A 461 34.15 -16.66 -32.22
N ARG A 462 33.36 -16.65 -31.13
CA ARG A 462 31.89 -16.55 -31.19
C ARG A 462 31.39 -15.10 -31.25
N ARG A 463 32.24 -14.10 -30.95
CA ARG A 463 31.94 -12.64 -30.94
C ARG A 463 30.66 -12.22 -30.18
N GLY A 464 30.08 -13.10 -29.36
CA GLY A 464 28.84 -12.89 -28.63
C GLY A 464 29.06 -12.71 -27.12
N TRP A 465 28.01 -12.25 -26.44
CA TRP A 465 27.96 -12.20 -24.97
C TRP A 465 27.79 -13.61 -24.39
N PHE A 466 28.48 -13.90 -23.29
CA PHE A 466 28.32 -15.12 -22.51
C PHE A 466 28.30 -14.81 -21.01
N ARG A 467 27.69 -15.68 -20.21
CA ARG A 467 27.64 -15.51 -18.75
C ARG A 467 29.04 -15.69 -18.15
N LEU A 468 29.59 -14.63 -17.57
CA LEU A 468 30.91 -14.63 -16.92
C LEU A 468 30.81 -14.95 -15.42
N TRP A 469 29.83 -14.37 -14.73
CA TRP A 469 29.60 -14.58 -13.30
C TRP A 469 28.25 -15.27 -13.05
N GLU A 470 28.16 -16.16 -12.05
CA GLU A 470 27.02 -17.05 -11.78
C GLU A 470 26.75 -18.15 -12.82
N ASN A 471 27.81 -18.71 -13.41
CA ASN A 471 27.73 -19.94 -14.22
C ASN A 471 28.36 -21.13 -13.46
N PHE A 472 27.83 -21.43 -12.27
CA PHE A 472 28.40 -22.43 -11.37
C PHE A 472 28.40 -23.84 -11.95
N THR A 473 27.37 -24.20 -12.73
CA THR A 473 27.27 -25.50 -13.39
C THR A 473 28.40 -25.73 -14.39
N ALA A 474 28.78 -24.70 -15.16
CA ALA A 474 29.89 -24.81 -16.11
C ALA A 474 31.26 -24.91 -15.41
N LEU A 475 31.46 -24.17 -14.32
CA LEU A 475 32.69 -24.22 -13.53
C LEU A 475 32.85 -25.54 -12.75
N GLN A 476 31.75 -26.10 -12.24
CA GLN A 476 31.75 -27.42 -11.59
C GLN A 476 31.98 -28.55 -12.60
N ALA A 477 31.37 -28.47 -13.79
CA ALA A 477 31.58 -29.46 -14.85
C ALA A 477 32.99 -29.40 -15.46
N HIS A 478 33.61 -28.21 -15.47
CA HIS A 478 34.93 -27.99 -16.06
C HIS A 478 35.84 -27.11 -15.18
N PRO A 479 36.42 -27.66 -14.09
CA PRO A 479 37.31 -26.91 -13.20
C PRO A 479 38.55 -26.32 -13.89
N THR A 480 38.95 -26.87 -15.04
CA THR A 480 40.04 -26.35 -15.88
C THR A 480 39.77 -24.95 -16.46
N LEU A 481 38.52 -24.47 -16.42
CA LEU A 481 38.13 -23.12 -16.82
C LEU A 481 38.36 -22.07 -15.72
N LEU A 482 38.72 -22.49 -14.50
CA LEU A 482 38.94 -21.58 -13.37
C LEU A 482 39.94 -20.45 -13.71
N PRO A 483 41.14 -20.72 -14.27
CA PRO A 483 42.08 -19.65 -14.64
C PRO A 483 41.55 -18.71 -15.73
N CYS A 484 40.63 -19.19 -16.57
CA CYS A 484 40.00 -18.38 -17.59
C CYS A 484 39.04 -17.35 -16.98
N VAL A 485 38.17 -17.81 -16.07
CA VAL A 485 37.20 -16.93 -15.41
C VAL A 485 37.91 -15.93 -14.50
N GLU A 486 38.98 -16.34 -13.83
CA GLU A 486 39.82 -15.44 -13.02
C GLU A 486 40.43 -14.31 -13.86
N ASP A 487 41.06 -14.64 -15.00
CA ASP A 487 41.65 -13.63 -15.89
C ASP A 487 40.60 -12.72 -16.53
N GLN A 488 39.40 -13.25 -16.85
CA GLN A 488 38.31 -12.47 -17.44
C GLN A 488 37.59 -11.57 -16.44
N LEU A 489 37.51 -11.96 -15.16
CA LEU A 489 36.93 -11.12 -14.10
C LEU A 489 37.89 -10.02 -13.63
N ARG A 490 39.20 -10.23 -13.78
CA ARG A 490 40.23 -9.30 -13.34
C ARG A 490 39.98 -7.87 -13.82
N GLN A 491 40.11 -6.93 -12.89
CA GLN A 491 40.22 -5.50 -13.20
C GLN A 491 41.69 -5.08 -13.24
N VAL A 492 41.97 -4.09 -14.06
CA VAL A 492 43.27 -3.44 -14.16
C VAL A 492 43.10 -1.94 -13.95
N PHE A 493 44.08 -1.31 -13.31
CA PHE A 493 44.10 0.14 -13.20
C PHE A 493 44.71 0.75 -14.46
N ASP A 494 44.02 1.71 -15.06
CA ASP A 494 44.53 2.49 -16.18
C ASP A 494 45.10 3.82 -15.66
N PRO A 495 46.43 4.00 -15.66
CA PRO A 495 47.04 5.22 -15.14
C PRO A 495 46.74 6.46 -16.01
N VAL A 496 46.41 6.28 -17.29
CA VAL A 496 46.09 7.39 -18.20
C VAL A 496 44.66 7.85 -17.96
N ALA A 497 43.71 6.91 -17.84
CA ALA A 497 42.34 7.25 -17.48
C ALA A 497 42.18 7.62 -16.00
N GLY A 498 43.15 7.22 -15.16
CA GLY A 498 43.07 7.36 -13.71
C GLY A 498 41.91 6.59 -13.11
N ASP A 499 41.52 5.46 -13.69
CA ASP A 499 40.34 4.66 -13.28
C ASP A 499 40.59 3.15 -13.47
N TYR A 500 39.79 2.32 -12.81
CA TYR A 500 39.77 0.89 -13.06
C TYR A 500 39.04 0.58 -14.37
N ARG A 501 39.49 -0.47 -15.06
CA ARG A 501 38.82 -1.02 -16.24
C ARG A 501 38.93 -2.53 -16.26
N ASN A 502 38.16 -3.17 -17.13
CA ASN A 502 38.30 -4.59 -17.39
C ASN A 502 39.69 -4.89 -17.96
N GLN A 503 40.13 -6.15 -17.77
CA GLN A 503 41.26 -6.71 -18.50
C GLN A 503 41.19 -6.38 -20.01
N PRO A 504 42.30 -5.97 -20.66
CA PRO A 504 42.30 -5.65 -22.09
C PRO A 504 41.66 -6.74 -22.95
N GLY A 505 40.72 -6.32 -23.79
CA GLY A 505 39.92 -7.20 -24.63
C GLY A 505 38.74 -7.92 -23.97
N VAL A 506 38.44 -7.63 -22.70
CA VAL A 506 37.23 -8.11 -22.03
C VAL A 506 36.25 -6.95 -21.85
N GLU A 507 35.06 -7.10 -22.40
CA GLU A 507 33.94 -6.21 -22.12
C GLU A 507 32.95 -6.90 -21.19
N THR A 508 32.34 -6.16 -20.27
CA THR A 508 31.34 -6.68 -19.34
C THR A 508 30.07 -5.86 -19.39
N ARG A 509 28.94 -6.51 -19.07
CA ARG A 509 27.66 -5.83 -18.86
C ARG A 509 26.90 -6.48 -17.71
N VAL A 510 26.15 -5.66 -16.99
CA VAL A 510 25.19 -6.11 -15.98
C VAL A 510 23.91 -6.56 -16.66
N VAL A 511 23.38 -7.70 -16.24
CA VAL A 511 22.18 -8.29 -16.83
C VAL A 511 20.92 -7.78 -16.14
N SER A 512 19.87 -7.51 -16.94
CA SER A 512 18.49 -7.27 -16.48
C SER A 512 18.29 -6.11 -15.48
N PHE A 513 19.00 -5.00 -15.68
CA PHE A 513 18.79 -3.76 -14.91
C PHE A 513 17.34 -3.25 -15.03
N GLY A 514 16.74 -2.86 -13.91
CA GLY A 514 15.34 -2.43 -13.82
C GLY A 514 14.36 -3.57 -13.52
N THR A 515 14.83 -4.80 -13.31
CA THR A 515 14.02 -6.00 -13.03
C THR A 515 14.59 -6.73 -11.82
N THR A 516 13.78 -7.47 -11.07
CA THR A 516 14.22 -8.36 -9.98
C THR A 516 14.66 -9.74 -10.47
N ARG A 517 14.47 -10.03 -11.77
CA ARG A 517 14.82 -11.32 -12.39
C ARG A 517 16.30 -11.65 -12.31
N SER A 518 17.18 -10.64 -12.31
CA SER A 518 18.63 -10.82 -12.15
C SER A 518 19.05 -11.36 -10.79
N PHE A 519 18.16 -11.37 -9.79
CA PHE A 519 18.43 -11.94 -8.48
C PHE A 519 18.10 -13.44 -8.40
N ARG A 520 17.45 -14.00 -9.43
CA ARG A 520 17.11 -15.42 -9.50
C ARG A 520 18.26 -16.18 -10.16
N PHE A 521 18.70 -17.24 -9.50
CA PHE A 521 19.74 -18.13 -10.00
C PHE A 521 19.18 -19.09 -11.05
N ASP A 522 20.00 -19.40 -12.05
CA ASP A 522 19.71 -20.43 -13.05
C ASP A 522 19.78 -21.86 -12.44
N ASP A 523 20.50 -22.01 -11.32
CA ASP A 523 20.61 -23.25 -10.55
C ASP A 523 19.49 -23.36 -9.49
N PRO A 524 18.59 -24.38 -9.58
CA PRO A 524 17.54 -24.61 -8.59
C PRO A 524 18.02 -24.80 -7.15
N ALA A 525 19.27 -25.24 -6.93
CA ALA A 525 19.85 -25.41 -5.60
C ALA A 525 20.26 -24.07 -4.96
N GLN A 526 20.37 -23.00 -5.77
CA GLN A 526 20.80 -21.66 -5.33
C GLN A 526 19.66 -20.63 -5.41
N LYS A 527 18.44 -21.05 -5.74
CA LYS A 527 17.25 -20.17 -5.88
C LYS A 527 16.93 -19.33 -4.63
N ASP A 528 17.49 -19.71 -3.47
CA ASP A 528 17.28 -19.07 -2.16
C ASP A 528 18.39 -18.07 -1.78
N ILE A 529 19.38 -17.87 -2.66
CA ILE A 529 20.50 -16.96 -2.45
C ILE A 529 20.11 -15.55 -2.97
N CYS A 530 20.71 -14.49 -2.42
CA CYS A 530 20.43 -13.09 -2.79
C CYS A 530 18.96 -12.65 -2.57
N MET A 531 18.47 -11.68 -3.34
CA MET A 531 17.20 -10.98 -3.06
C MET A 531 15.96 -11.63 -3.71
N ALA A 532 16.08 -12.82 -4.32
CA ALA A 532 14.96 -13.48 -4.99
C ALA A 532 13.79 -13.77 -4.03
N ARG A 533 14.07 -14.33 -2.85
CA ARG A 533 13.05 -14.64 -1.84
C ARG A 533 12.40 -13.39 -1.25
N LEU A 534 13.17 -12.31 -1.10
CA LEU A 534 12.62 -11.01 -0.70
C LEU A 534 11.68 -10.45 -1.79
N ALA A 535 12.06 -10.56 -3.07
CA ALA A 535 11.18 -10.17 -4.18
C ALA A 535 9.88 -10.99 -4.17
N ASP A 536 9.97 -12.32 -4.03
CA ASP A 536 8.80 -13.20 -3.90
C ASP A 536 7.89 -12.82 -2.71
N ALA A 537 8.49 -12.51 -1.57
CA ALA A 537 7.76 -12.11 -0.37
C ALA A 537 7.06 -10.75 -0.55
N LEU A 538 7.67 -9.82 -1.29
CA LEU A 538 7.05 -8.54 -1.66
C LEU A 538 5.90 -8.73 -2.65
N GLU A 539 6.06 -9.62 -3.64
CA GLU A 539 4.97 -9.97 -4.56
C GLU A 539 3.78 -10.58 -3.81
N GLY A 540 4.05 -11.43 -2.81
CA GLY A 540 3.04 -12.02 -1.93
C GLY A 540 2.21 -11.01 -1.11
N VAL A 541 2.68 -9.76 -0.95
CA VAL A 541 1.96 -8.70 -0.25
C VAL A 541 1.44 -7.58 -1.17
N GLY A 542 1.43 -7.80 -2.48
CA GLY A 542 0.78 -6.93 -3.45
C GLY A 542 1.71 -6.11 -4.34
N TYR A 543 3.04 -6.25 -4.20
CA TYR A 543 3.97 -5.75 -5.21
C TYR A 543 3.91 -6.59 -6.49
N LYS A 544 4.31 -6.01 -7.61
CA LYS A 544 4.30 -6.64 -8.95
C LYS A 544 5.56 -6.24 -9.70
N GLU A 545 6.34 -7.25 -10.09
CA GLU A 545 7.54 -7.09 -10.90
C GLU A 545 7.30 -6.22 -12.14
N GLY A 546 8.18 -5.25 -12.35
CA GLY A 546 8.12 -4.32 -13.49
C GLY A 546 6.99 -3.29 -13.43
N ALA A 547 6.09 -3.36 -12.45
CA ALA A 547 5.02 -2.37 -12.24
C ALA A 547 5.35 -1.42 -11.08
N ASN A 548 5.52 -1.95 -9.87
CA ASN A 548 5.88 -1.21 -8.67
C ASN A 548 7.00 -1.89 -7.86
N LEU A 549 7.61 -2.96 -8.40
CA LEU A 549 8.80 -3.61 -7.88
C LEU A 549 9.86 -3.71 -8.98
N PHE A 550 11.08 -3.28 -8.68
CA PHE A 550 12.18 -3.20 -9.63
C PHE A 550 13.49 -3.62 -8.97
N GLY A 551 14.47 -4.06 -9.76
CA GLY A 551 15.83 -4.34 -9.30
C GLY A 551 16.87 -3.42 -9.96
N ALA A 552 17.92 -3.10 -9.23
CA ALA A 552 19.04 -2.29 -9.68
C ALA A 552 20.37 -3.04 -9.46
N PRO A 553 20.62 -4.13 -10.21
CA PRO A 553 21.91 -4.82 -10.20
C PRO A 553 23.03 -3.90 -10.71
N TYR A 554 24.27 -4.21 -10.36
CA TYR A 554 25.44 -3.41 -10.71
C TYR A 554 26.69 -4.28 -10.84
N ASP A 555 27.74 -3.74 -11.46
CA ASP A 555 29.02 -4.45 -11.55
C ASP A 555 29.75 -4.34 -10.20
N PHE A 556 29.60 -5.38 -9.38
CA PHE A 556 30.08 -5.44 -7.99
C PHE A 556 31.61 -5.35 -7.85
N ARG A 557 32.36 -5.35 -8.96
CA ARG A 557 33.82 -5.20 -8.97
C ARG A 557 34.25 -3.73 -8.88
N TYR A 558 33.45 -2.80 -9.40
CA TYR A 558 33.78 -1.35 -9.48
C TYR A 558 33.18 -0.56 -8.33
N ALA A 559 33.92 0.36 -7.73
CA ALA A 559 33.43 1.16 -6.62
C ALA A 559 33.21 2.64 -7.01
N PRO A 560 32.43 3.41 -6.24
CA PRO A 560 32.61 4.85 -6.21
C PRO A 560 34.05 5.22 -5.81
N ALA A 561 34.58 6.31 -6.35
CA ALA A 561 35.82 6.94 -5.92
C ALA A 561 35.56 8.31 -5.26
N ALA A 562 36.56 8.86 -4.57
CA ALA A 562 36.51 10.19 -3.98
C ALA A 562 36.01 11.27 -4.97
N PRO A 563 35.30 12.33 -4.51
CA PRO A 563 34.84 13.40 -5.39
C PRO A 563 35.99 14.00 -6.23
N GLY A 564 35.74 14.20 -7.53
CA GLY A 564 36.75 14.69 -8.47
C GLY A 564 37.69 13.62 -9.04
N VAL A 565 37.65 12.40 -8.51
CA VAL A 565 38.40 11.26 -9.04
C VAL A 565 37.53 10.48 -10.04
N PRO A 566 38.06 10.08 -11.21
CA PRO A 566 37.31 9.29 -12.20
C PRO A 566 36.79 7.98 -11.62
N ALA A 567 35.49 7.72 -11.79
CA ALA A 567 34.82 6.45 -11.48
C ALA A 567 33.68 6.24 -12.47
N ARG A 568 34.03 5.87 -13.71
CA ARG A 568 33.12 5.87 -14.85
C ARG A 568 31.95 4.90 -14.67
N VAL A 569 32.24 3.65 -14.33
CA VAL A 569 31.20 2.60 -14.20
C VAL A 569 30.20 2.94 -13.09
N PHE A 570 30.69 3.47 -11.96
CA PHE A 570 29.81 3.95 -10.89
C PHE A 570 28.97 5.16 -11.33
N SER A 571 29.54 6.09 -12.10
CA SER A 571 28.81 7.26 -12.62
C SER A 571 27.70 6.85 -13.60
N GLU A 572 27.96 5.84 -14.44
CA GLU A 572 26.95 5.26 -15.34
C GLU A 572 25.83 4.55 -14.56
N PHE A 573 26.18 3.82 -13.50
CA PHE A 573 25.21 3.22 -12.57
C PHE A 573 24.38 4.29 -11.86
N HIS A 574 25.00 5.33 -11.31
CA HIS A 574 24.33 6.45 -10.63
C HIS A 574 23.28 7.09 -11.54
N ALA A 575 23.66 7.43 -12.77
CA ALA A 575 22.75 8.00 -13.75
C ALA A 575 21.60 7.04 -14.10
N SER A 576 21.88 5.74 -14.20
CA SER A 576 20.87 4.71 -14.51
C SER A 576 19.89 4.48 -13.37
N LEU A 577 20.38 4.45 -12.12
CA LEU A 577 19.55 4.34 -10.91
C LEU A 577 18.67 5.58 -10.74
N ARG A 578 19.21 6.79 -10.96
CA ARG A 578 18.41 8.01 -10.95
C ARG A 578 17.25 7.95 -11.93
N ARG A 579 17.52 7.55 -13.18
CA ARG A 579 16.46 7.38 -14.20
C ARG A 579 15.47 6.28 -13.82
N LEU A 580 15.92 5.19 -13.20
CA LEU A 580 15.02 4.13 -12.73
C LEU A 580 14.08 4.63 -11.64
N VAL A 581 14.59 5.40 -10.68
CA VAL A 581 13.78 6.03 -9.62
C VAL A 581 12.72 6.97 -10.21
N GLU A 582 13.12 7.85 -11.14
CA GLU A 582 12.21 8.79 -11.80
C GLU A 582 11.11 8.05 -12.57
N ARG A 583 11.48 7.04 -13.38
CA ARG A 583 10.50 6.23 -14.12
C ARG A 583 9.58 5.40 -13.21
N ALA A 584 10.12 4.82 -12.14
CA ALA A 584 9.33 4.06 -11.18
C ALA A 584 8.31 4.97 -10.49
N SER A 585 8.71 6.17 -10.09
CA SER A 585 7.82 7.19 -9.53
C SER A 585 6.73 7.60 -10.52
N GLU A 586 7.10 7.96 -11.76
CA GLU A 586 6.15 8.36 -12.81
C GLU A 586 5.12 7.26 -13.08
N LYS A 587 5.58 6.02 -13.26
CA LYS A 587 4.71 4.85 -13.51
C LYS A 587 3.74 4.56 -12.36
N ASN A 588 4.07 5.02 -11.16
CA ASN A 588 3.28 4.82 -9.94
C ASN A 588 2.62 6.12 -9.46
N GLY A 589 2.17 6.95 -10.40
CA GLY A 589 1.36 8.13 -10.09
C GLY A 589 2.12 9.23 -9.36
N ASN A 590 3.42 9.37 -9.67
CA ASN A 590 4.36 10.28 -9.01
C ASN A 590 4.60 9.99 -7.52
N ALA A 591 4.36 8.75 -7.08
CA ALA A 591 4.69 8.33 -5.73
C ALA A 591 6.22 8.20 -5.55
N PRO A 592 6.82 8.76 -4.50
CA PRO A 592 8.24 8.58 -4.22
C PRO A 592 8.58 7.11 -3.95
N VAL A 593 9.79 6.67 -4.29
CA VAL A 593 10.22 5.26 -4.19
C VAL A 593 10.72 4.89 -2.79
N ILE A 594 10.57 3.63 -2.42
CA ILE A 594 11.31 3.02 -1.31
C ILE A 594 12.53 2.30 -1.88
N LEU A 595 13.73 2.71 -1.46
CA LEU A 595 14.96 1.98 -1.77
C LEU A 595 15.16 0.89 -0.73
N VAL A 596 15.42 -0.35 -1.17
CA VAL A 596 15.75 -1.46 -0.29
C VAL A 596 17.08 -2.05 -0.74
N SER A 597 18.03 -2.18 0.17
CA SER A 597 19.36 -2.67 -0.16
C SER A 597 19.80 -3.78 0.77
N HIS A 598 20.67 -4.66 0.27
CA HIS A 598 21.36 -5.68 1.08
C HIS A 598 22.86 -5.51 0.95
N SER A 599 23.60 -5.60 2.08
CA SER A 599 25.05 -5.68 2.09
C SER A 599 25.71 -4.54 1.30
N LEU A 600 26.62 -4.85 0.37
CA LEU A 600 27.27 -3.88 -0.52
C LEU A 600 26.28 -2.96 -1.27
N GLY A 601 25.07 -3.41 -1.56
CA GLY A 601 24.04 -2.56 -2.17
C GLY A 601 23.68 -1.35 -1.29
N GLY A 602 23.83 -1.48 0.03
CA GLY A 602 23.67 -0.40 0.99
C GLY A 602 24.74 0.67 0.84
N PHE A 603 25.99 0.30 0.61
CA PHE A 603 27.07 1.23 0.30
C PHE A 603 26.80 2.01 -1.01
N TYR A 604 26.33 1.32 -2.06
CA TYR A 604 25.98 1.98 -3.33
C TYR A 604 24.77 2.91 -3.18
N ALA A 605 23.74 2.50 -2.44
CA ALA A 605 22.58 3.33 -2.16
C ALA A 605 22.97 4.60 -1.38
N MET A 606 23.85 4.48 -0.38
CA MET A 606 24.35 5.63 0.37
C MET A 606 25.12 6.60 -0.54
N GLU A 607 26.06 6.10 -1.34
CA GLU A 607 26.83 6.95 -2.25
C GLU A 607 25.97 7.55 -3.36
N PHE A 608 24.95 6.83 -3.83
CA PHE A 608 23.93 7.37 -4.73
C PHE A 608 23.19 8.55 -4.09
N LEU A 609 22.72 8.41 -2.86
CA LEU A 609 21.99 9.45 -2.14
C LEU A 609 22.89 10.66 -1.85
N HIS A 610 24.13 10.45 -1.41
CA HIS A 610 25.10 11.53 -1.14
C HIS A 610 25.39 12.38 -2.38
N ARG A 611 25.48 11.75 -3.55
CA ARG A 611 25.77 12.43 -4.83
C ARG A 611 24.52 12.96 -5.53
N THR A 612 23.37 12.84 -4.89
CA THR A 612 22.10 13.31 -5.46
C THR A 612 21.61 14.58 -4.74
N PRO A 613 21.19 15.63 -5.47
CA PRO A 613 20.72 16.87 -4.86
C PRO A 613 19.60 16.64 -3.84
N LEU A 614 19.64 17.35 -2.71
CA LEU A 614 18.64 17.21 -1.65
C LEU A 614 17.20 17.45 -2.12
N PRO A 615 16.89 18.46 -2.98
CA PRO A 615 15.53 18.62 -3.49
C PRO A 615 15.03 17.42 -4.28
N TRP A 616 15.92 16.74 -5.02
CA TRP A 616 15.59 15.52 -5.74
C TRP A 616 15.29 14.38 -4.75
N ARG A 617 16.13 14.20 -3.73
CA ARG A 617 15.93 13.17 -2.69
C ARG A 617 14.59 13.33 -2.00
N ARG A 618 14.25 14.55 -1.56
CA ARG A 618 12.96 14.87 -0.91
C ARG A 618 11.75 14.61 -1.80
N ARG A 619 11.90 14.79 -3.12
CA ARG A 619 10.82 14.55 -4.09
C ARG A 619 10.62 13.08 -4.38
N PHE A 620 11.71 12.34 -4.56
CA PHE A 620 11.64 11.01 -5.17
C PHE A 620 11.90 9.85 -4.21
N VAL A 621 12.47 10.08 -3.03
CA VAL A 621 12.78 9.00 -2.08
C VAL A 621 11.87 9.11 -0.87
N ARG A 622 10.98 8.13 -0.73
CA ARG A 622 10.05 8.00 0.38
C ARG A 622 10.78 7.54 1.64
N HIS A 623 11.57 6.48 1.47
CA HIS A 623 12.29 5.82 2.55
C HIS A 623 13.46 5.00 1.99
N PHE A 624 14.47 4.78 2.83
CA PHE A 624 15.59 3.89 2.54
C PHE A 624 15.69 2.79 3.62
N VAL A 625 15.51 1.54 3.21
CA VAL A 625 15.67 0.36 4.05
C VAL A 625 17.00 -0.32 3.72
N MET A 626 17.91 -0.37 4.68
CA MET A 626 19.23 -0.97 4.52
C MET A 626 19.33 -2.25 5.36
N LEU A 627 19.63 -3.36 4.70
CA LEU A 627 19.72 -4.68 5.31
C LEU A 627 21.19 -5.13 5.40
N CYS A 628 21.62 -5.59 6.56
CA CYS A 628 22.92 -6.24 6.79
C CYS A 628 24.10 -5.44 6.26
N ASN A 629 24.25 -4.20 6.73
CA ASN A 629 25.37 -3.35 6.36
C ASN A 629 25.83 -2.56 7.58
N GLY A 630 27.09 -2.16 7.60
CA GLY A 630 27.73 -1.36 8.64
C GLY A 630 28.43 -0.14 8.08
N VAL A 631 28.74 0.83 8.94
CA VAL A 631 29.69 1.90 8.59
C VAL A 631 31.12 1.44 8.87
N GLY A 632 32.04 1.81 7.99
CA GLY A 632 33.47 1.65 8.26
C GLY A 632 34.09 0.29 7.93
N GLY A 633 33.52 -0.45 6.98
CA GLY A 633 34.17 -1.64 6.41
C GLY A 633 34.15 -2.85 7.34
N SER A 634 34.92 -3.89 7.02
CA SER A 634 34.96 -5.14 7.80
C SER A 634 36.38 -5.69 7.97
N PRO A 635 36.77 -6.15 9.18
CA PRO A 635 38.05 -6.83 9.41
C PRO A 635 38.24 -8.09 8.53
N LEU A 636 37.15 -8.74 8.10
CA LEU A 636 37.18 -9.84 7.14
C LEU A 636 37.96 -9.48 5.86
N ILE A 637 37.86 -8.22 5.40
CA ILE A 637 38.51 -7.77 4.17
C ILE A 637 40.03 -7.80 4.29
N LEU A 638 40.59 -7.59 5.49
CA LEU A 638 42.02 -7.73 5.73
C LEU A 638 42.47 -9.17 5.50
N GLN A 639 41.72 -10.15 5.99
CA GLN A 639 41.99 -11.56 5.71
C GLN A 639 41.89 -11.86 4.21
N VAL A 640 40.87 -11.35 3.53
CA VAL A 640 40.68 -11.55 2.08
C VAL A 640 41.86 -11.02 1.26
N LEU A 641 42.39 -9.85 1.62
CA LEU A 641 43.54 -9.26 0.92
C LEU A 641 44.87 -9.96 1.28
N ALA A 642 44.99 -10.49 2.51
CA ALA A 642 46.17 -11.22 2.98
C ALA A 642 46.29 -12.64 2.41
N SER A 643 45.17 -13.37 2.26
CA SER A 643 45.11 -14.82 1.97
C SER A 643 45.57 -15.22 0.55
N ASN A 644 46.23 -14.33 -0.19
CA ASN A 644 46.54 -14.47 -1.61
C ASN A 644 48.02 -14.76 -1.90
N VAL A 645 48.75 -15.26 -0.91
CA VAL A 645 50.12 -15.70 -1.11
C VAL A 645 50.08 -17.22 -1.37
N GLY A 646 49.86 -17.62 -2.64
CA GLY A 646 50.32 -18.93 -3.13
C GLY A 646 49.32 -20.07 -3.39
N ASN A 647 48.03 -20.02 -2.99
CA ASN A 647 47.07 -21.08 -3.38
C ASN A 647 45.57 -20.68 -3.26
N PRO A 648 44.90 -20.18 -4.33
CA PRO A 648 43.49 -19.79 -4.27
C PRO A 648 42.55 -21.01 -4.25
N SER A 649 41.58 -21.04 -3.34
CA SER A 649 40.58 -22.11 -3.22
C SER A 649 39.28 -21.83 -3.98
N SER A 650 39.14 -20.65 -4.59
CA SER A 650 37.97 -20.22 -5.40
C SER A 650 38.28 -19.04 -6.34
N VAL A 651 37.48 -18.82 -7.38
CA VAL A 651 37.59 -17.67 -8.32
C VAL A 651 37.68 -16.34 -7.58
N LEU A 652 36.86 -16.14 -6.55
CA LEU A 652 36.84 -14.90 -5.77
C LEU A 652 38.11 -14.73 -4.95
N SER A 653 38.65 -15.82 -4.38
CA SER A 653 39.91 -15.74 -3.65
C SER A 653 41.05 -15.23 -4.55
N ALA A 654 41.10 -15.67 -5.82
CA ALA A 654 42.10 -15.24 -6.79
C ALA A 654 41.90 -13.81 -7.32
N THR A 655 40.66 -13.31 -7.38
CA THR A 655 40.33 -12.05 -8.07
C THR A 655 40.06 -10.86 -7.15
N ASN A 656 39.74 -11.08 -5.87
CA ASN A 656 39.36 -10.01 -4.95
C ASN A 656 40.42 -8.90 -4.79
N ARG A 657 41.72 -9.21 -4.92
CA ARG A 657 42.81 -8.20 -4.89
C ARG A 657 42.77 -7.24 -6.07
N THR A 658 42.10 -7.63 -7.15
CA THR A 658 41.98 -6.81 -8.36
C THR A 658 40.76 -5.92 -8.33
N PHE A 659 39.75 -6.26 -7.51
CA PHE A 659 38.50 -5.52 -7.45
C PHE A 659 38.64 -4.23 -6.66
N GLU A 660 38.23 -3.12 -7.28
CA GLU A 660 38.19 -1.82 -6.63
C GLU A 660 37.31 -1.83 -5.37
N THR A 661 36.18 -2.54 -5.40
CA THR A 661 35.24 -2.63 -4.26
C THR A 661 35.83 -3.25 -3.02
N THR A 662 36.79 -4.18 -3.15
CA THR A 662 37.44 -4.80 -1.98
C THR A 662 38.15 -3.74 -1.14
N PHE A 663 38.80 -2.76 -1.76
CA PHE A 663 39.49 -1.69 -1.05
C PHE A 663 38.53 -0.69 -0.40
N SER A 664 37.34 -0.48 -0.98
CA SER A 664 36.29 0.37 -0.40
C SER A 664 35.63 -0.23 0.85
N LEU A 665 35.85 -1.52 1.11
CA LEU A 665 35.32 -2.23 2.27
C LEU A 665 36.36 -2.41 3.40
N LEU A 666 37.54 -1.81 3.26
CA LEU A 666 38.57 -1.83 4.30
C LEU A 666 38.11 -1.10 5.57
N PRO A 667 38.55 -1.56 6.77
CA PRO A 667 38.24 -0.92 8.04
C PRO A 667 38.57 0.57 8.09
N SER A 668 37.64 1.36 8.59
CA SER A 668 37.79 2.81 8.77
C SER A 668 38.27 3.14 10.18
N SER A 669 39.26 4.03 10.28
CA SER A 669 39.76 4.51 11.57
C SER A 669 38.71 5.27 12.38
N LYS A 670 37.70 5.84 11.74
CA LYS A 670 36.56 6.48 12.42
C LYS A 670 35.68 5.51 13.22
N VAL A 671 35.79 4.20 12.96
CA VAL A 671 35.04 3.16 13.66
C VAL A 671 35.96 2.37 14.58
N PHE A 672 37.08 1.88 14.04
CA PHE A 672 37.97 0.97 14.76
C PHE A 672 39.15 1.66 15.46
N GLY A 673 39.51 2.88 15.07
CA GLY A 673 40.66 3.61 15.59
C GLY A 673 41.94 2.76 15.64
N ASP A 674 42.63 2.81 16.77
CA ASP A 674 43.85 2.06 17.05
C ASP A 674 43.63 0.58 17.44
N THR A 675 42.40 0.08 17.39
CA THR A 675 42.10 -1.31 17.74
C THR A 675 42.90 -2.26 16.83
N PRO A 676 43.70 -3.19 17.39
CA PRO A 676 44.40 -4.18 16.59
C PRO A 676 43.41 -5.11 15.87
N LEU A 677 43.46 -5.11 14.53
CA LEU A 677 42.62 -5.93 13.66
C LEU A 677 43.40 -7.10 13.05
N VAL A 678 44.68 -6.90 12.76
CA VAL A 678 45.60 -7.97 12.32
C VAL A 678 46.79 -8.01 13.26
N ILE A 679 47.05 -9.18 13.84
CA ILE A 679 48.11 -9.40 14.83
C ILE A 679 49.15 -10.35 14.25
N THR A 680 50.41 -9.94 14.29
CA THR A 680 51.57 -10.75 13.90
C THR A 680 52.66 -10.65 14.97
N PRO A 681 53.65 -11.56 15.02
CA PRO A 681 54.79 -11.42 15.93
C PRO A 681 55.57 -10.11 15.74
N ALA A 682 55.60 -9.59 14.51
CA ALA A 682 56.38 -8.40 14.17
C ALA A 682 55.62 -7.09 14.46
N LYS A 683 54.29 -7.07 14.24
CA LYS A 683 53.48 -5.86 14.33
C LYS A 683 51.98 -6.14 14.45
N ASN A 684 51.30 -5.25 15.15
CA ASN A 684 49.84 -5.15 15.17
C ASN A 684 49.38 -4.05 14.21
N TYR A 685 48.46 -4.40 13.31
CA TYR A 685 47.86 -3.48 12.37
C TYR A 685 46.44 -3.12 12.81
N SER A 686 46.13 -1.83 12.78
CA SER A 686 44.83 -1.22 13.10
C SER A 686 44.27 -0.51 11.86
N ALA A 687 43.09 0.09 12.00
CA ALA A 687 42.51 0.88 10.92
C ALA A 687 43.30 2.19 10.64
N GLU A 688 44.14 2.65 11.57
CA GLU A 688 45.00 3.84 11.39
C GLU A 688 46.23 3.56 10.51
N ASN A 689 46.65 2.29 10.36
CA ASN A 689 47.86 1.92 9.64
C ASN A 689 47.64 0.89 8.53
N ILE A 690 46.44 0.90 7.93
CA ILE A 690 46.09 0.06 6.77
C ILE A 690 47.12 0.11 5.62
N PRO A 691 47.71 1.27 5.25
CA PRO A 691 48.76 1.29 4.22
C PRO A 691 49.98 0.42 4.54
N GLU A 692 50.36 0.32 5.81
CA GLU A 692 51.48 -0.51 6.26
C GLU A 692 51.11 -1.99 6.26
N PHE A 693 49.85 -2.32 6.59
CA PHE A 693 49.32 -3.67 6.42
C PHE A 693 49.33 -4.08 4.94
N LEU A 694 48.86 -3.22 4.04
CA LEU A 694 48.88 -3.51 2.60
C LEU A 694 50.31 -3.72 2.09
N ALA A 695 51.29 -2.92 2.54
CA ALA A 695 52.69 -3.15 2.21
C ALA A 695 53.16 -4.53 2.71
N ALA A 696 52.82 -4.91 3.95
CA ALA A 696 53.17 -6.21 4.52
C ALA A 696 52.46 -7.39 3.83
N ALA A 697 51.26 -7.18 3.29
CA ALA A 697 50.52 -8.14 2.48
C ALA A 697 51.01 -8.19 1.01
N GLY A 698 52.05 -7.44 0.65
CA GLY A 698 52.70 -7.49 -0.65
C GLY A 698 52.09 -6.59 -1.73
N PHE A 699 51.32 -5.56 -1.36
CA PHE A 699 50.87 -4.54 -2.31
C PHE A 699 52.00 -3.54 -2.60
N SER A 700 52.07 -3.12 -3.86
CA SER A 700 53.02 -2.11 -4.33
C SER A 700 52.68 -0.70 -3.78
N GLY A 701 53.67 0.19 -3.77
CA GLY A 701 53.47 1.59 -3.39
C GLY A 701 52.38 2.29 -4.21
N GLU A 702 52.26 1.97 -5.50
CA GLU A 702 51.21 2.53 -6.36
C GLU A 702 49.81 2.01 -6.01
N GLU A 703 49.66 0.73 -5.67
CA GLU A 703 48.38 0.17 -5.20
C GLU A 703 47.93 0.80 -3.89
N ILE A 704 48.87 1.01 -2.97
CA ILE A 704 48.61 1.66 -1.69
C ILE A 704 48.19 3.11 -1.92
N GLU A 705 48.84 3.82 -2.84
CA GLU A 705 48.48 5.20 -3.15
C GLU A 705 47.10 5.32 -3.81
N ARG A 706 46.72 4.33 -4.63
CA ARG A 706 45.34 4.24 -5.15
C ARG A 706 44.32 4.04 -4.03
N TYR A 707 44.61 3.19 -3.05
CA TYR A 707 43.75 3.07 -1.88
C TYR A 707 43.59 4.41 -1.14
N ARG A 708 44.69 5.12 -0.87
CA ARG A 708 44.69 6.43 -0.18
C ARG A 708 43.90 7.50 -0.91
N THR A 709 44.02 7.55 -2.23
CA THR A 709 43.43 8.62 -3.05
C THR A 709 41.99 8.32 -3.48
N ARG A 710 41.61 7.05 -3.63
CA ARG A 710 40.30 6.65 -4.17
C ARG A 710 39.32 6.15 -3.11
N ALA A 711 39.74 5.18 -2.30
CA ALA A 711 38.84 4.43 -1.41
C ALA A 711 38.80 5.02 0.01
N MET A 712 39.96 5.39 0.56
CA MET A 712 40.09 5.93 1.92
C MET A 712 39.23 7.20 2.17
N PRO A 713 39.13 8.18 1.24
CA PRO A 713 38.33 9.38 1.49
C PRO A 713 36.83 9.09 1.62
N LEU A 714 36.32 8.03 0.98
CA LEU A 714 34.92 7.61 1.10
C LEU A 714 34.65 6.93 2.44
N THR A 715 35.55 6.02 2.85
CA THR A 715 35.43 5.29 4.11
C THR A 715 35.67 6.17 5.35
N LEU A 716 36.23 7.37 5.17
CA LEU A 716 36.37 8.37 6.23
C LEU A 716 35.24 9.40 6.25
N ASN A 717 34.34 9.42 5.27
CA ASN A 717 33.32 10.48 5.14
C ASN A 717 31.89 9.98 5.37
N PHE A 718 31.60 9.50 6.58
CA PHE A 718 30.23 9.15 6.98
C PHE A 718 29.36 10.40 7.15
N ARG A 719 28.24 10.44 6.45
CA ARG A 719 27.22 11.48 6.55
C ARG A 719 25.84 10.84 6.46
N ALA A 720 24.83 11.52 6.99
CA ALA A 720 23.46 11.07 6.87
C ALA A 720 22.95 11.25 5.42
N PRO A 721 22.10 10.33 4.91
CA PRO A 721 21.57 10.40 3.56
C PRO A 721 20.43 11.41 3.42
N LEU A 722 19.96 12.01 4.52
CA LEU A 722 18.90 13.03 4.59
C LEU A 722 17.59 12.61 3.90
N VAL A 723 17.28 11.32 4.03
CA VAL A 723 16.00 10.69 3.64
C VAL A 723 15.57 9.77 4.78
N PRO A 724 14.28 9.58 5.06
CA PRO A 724 13.81 8.65 6.09
C PRO A 724 14.48 7.28 5.93
N MET A 725 15.07 6.75 7.00
CA MET A 725 15.93 5.57 6.92
C MET A 725 15.64 4.55 8.01
N THR A 726 15.65 3.27 7.64
CA THR A 726 15.64 2.14 8.57
C THR A 726 16.82 1.21 8.28
N THR A 727 17.61 0.86 9.29
CA THR A 727 18.62 -0.22 9.19
C THR A 727 18.12 -1.48 9.88
N ILE A 728 18.36 -2.64 9.29
CA ILE A 728 18.01 -3.95 9.85
C ILE A 728 19.22 -4.87 9.73
N ASN A 729 19.76 -5.30 10.87
CA ASN A 729 20.98 -6.11 10.93
C ASN A 729 20.79 -7.34 11.81
N GLY A 730 21.45 -8.44 11.44
CA GLY A 730 21.56 -9.63 12.28
C GLY A 730 22.53 -9.42 13.42
N VAL A 731 22.28 -10.05 14.57
CA VAL A 731 23.18 -10.10 15.73
C VAL A 731 23.16 -11.49 16.34
N GLY A 732 24.10 -11.80 17.23
CA GLY A 732 24.25 -13.09 17.90
C GLY A 732 24.96 -14.15 17.08
N VAL A 733 25.54 -13.80 15.92
CA VAL A 733 26.29 -14.72 15.06
C VAL A 733 27.79 -14.40 15.14
N PRO A 734 28.65 -15.38 15.46
CA PRO A 734 30.10 -15.16 15.54
C PRO A 734 30.65 -14.53 14.26
N THR A 735 31.25 -13.36 14.40
CA THR A 735 31.71 -12.54 13.26
C THR A 735 33.14 -12.09 13.48
N ILE A 736 33.97 -12.12 12.44
CA ILE A 736 35.40 -11.80 12.52
C ILE A 736 35.61 -10.36 13.01
N GLU A 737 36.34 -10.24 14.13
CA GLU A 737 36.83 -8.95 14.63
C GLU A 737 38.34 -8.82 14.46
N LYS A 738 39.08 -9.92 14.66
CA LYS A 738 40.55 -9.91 14.58
C LYS A 738 41.08 -11.16 13.91
N VAL A 739 42.21 -10.99 13.24
CA VAL A 739 42.91 -12.04 12.50
C VAL A 739 44.34 -12.12 13.02
N ILE A 740 44.78 -13.32 13.43
CA ILE A 740 46.07 -13.55 14.08
C ILE A 740 46.91 -14.49 13.22
N TYR A 741 48.05 -13.99 12.72
CA TYR A 741 49.04 -14.76 11.98
C TYR A 741 50.23 -15.06 12.88
N LYS A 742 50.19 -16.19 13.59
CA LYS A 742 51.19 -16.57 14.63
C LYS A 742 52.62 -16.72 14.10
N ASP A 743 52.78 -17.09 12.83
CA ASP A 743 54.05 -17.27 12.14
C ASP A 743 54.43 -16.04 11.27
N GLY A 744 53.59 -15.00 11.27
CA GLY A 744 53.75 -13.83 10.40
C GLY A 744 53.51 -14.11 8.91
N ASN A 745 53.07 -15.33 8.56
CA ASN A 745 52.88 -15.73 7.18
C ASN A 745 51.44 -15.46 6.72
N PHE A 746 51.23 -14.38 5.96
CA PHE A 746 49.90 -14.04 5.42
C PHE A 746 49.31 -15.08 4.45
N SER A 747 50.15 -15.96 3.90
CA SER A 747 49.76 -17.14 3.12
C SER A 747 49.09 -18.24 3.94
N GLY A 748 49.42 -18.28 5.24
CA GLY A 748 49.02 -19.33 6.15
C GLY A 748 47.56 -19.16 6.59
N LYS A 749 46.99 -20.22 7.18
CA LYS A 749 45.67 -20.14 7.80
C LYS A 749 45.78 -19.34 9.11
N PRO A 750 45.14 -18.17 9.23
CA PRO A 750 45.17 -17.41 10.47
C PRO A 750 44.28 -18.04 11.54
N GLU A 751 44.54 -17.68 12.79
CA GLU A 751 43.55 -17.80 13.87
C GLU A 751 42.62 -16.59 13.82
N VAL A 752 41.32 -16.83 14.05
CA VAL A 752 40.28 -15.81 13.94
C VAL A 752 39.63 -15.63 15.29
N VAL A 753 39.56 -14.39 15.76
CA VAL A 753 38.78 -14.01 16.94
C VAL A 753 37.47 -13.42 16.46
N ASN A 754 36.38 -14.02 16.92
CA ASN A 754 35.03 -13.58 16.60
C ASN A 754 34.44 -12.77 17.75
N GLY A 755 33.70 -11.72 17.41
CA GLY A 755 32.73 -11.09 18.29
C GLY A 755 31.32 -11.16 17.71
N ASP A 756 30.51 -10.16 18.04
CA ASP A 756 29.08 -10.14 17.70
C ASP A 756 28.81 -9.55 16.30
N GLY A 757 27.81 -10.08 15.60
CA GLY A 757 27.41 -9.63 14.27
C GLY A 757 26.45 -10.61 13.59
N ASP A 758 26.43 -10.58 12.25
CA ASP A 758 25.59 -11.44 11.41
C ASP A 758 26.37 -12.57 10.69
N GLY A 759 27.64 -12.76 11.04
CA GLY A 759 28.58 -13.69 10.43
C GLY A 759 29.48 -13.06 9.37
N LEU A 760 29.19 -11.85 8.89
CA LEU A 760 30.04 -11.09 7.95
C LEU A 760 30.25 -9.63 8.37
N ILE A 761 29.21 -8.99 8.90
CA ILE A 761 29.19 -7.60 9.35
C ILE A 761 29.19 -7.57 10.88
N SER A 762 30.24 -6.99 11.45
CA SER A 762 30.39 -6.84 12.90
C SER A 762 29.38 -5.84 13.44
N LEU A 763 28.82 -6.13 14.62
CA LEU A 763 27.96 -5.20 15.35
C LEU A 763 28.67 -3.87 15.64
N GLU A 764 30.00 -3.85 15.81
CA GLU A 764 30.79 -2.64 16.01
C GLU A 764 30.66 -1.65 14.84
N THR A 765 30.38 -2.15 13.63
CA THR A 765 30.15 -1.33 12.43
C THR A 765 28.71 -0.88 12.30
N VAL A 766 27.77 -1.54 12.97
CA VAL A 766 26.34 -1.22 12.93
C VAL A 766 25.98 -0.16 13.97
N LEU A 767 26.50 -0.27 15.19
CA LEU A 767 26.20 0.66 16.28
C LEU A 767 26.46 2.14 15.95
N PRO A 768 27.54 2.52 15.22
CA PRO A 768 27.82 3.91 14.93
C PRO A 768 26.82 4.56 13.97
N PHE A 769 25.91 3.81 13.32
CA PHE A 769 24.81 4.44 12.57
C PHE A 769 23.98 5.37 13.43
N LYS A 770 23.76 5.05 14.71
CA LYS A 770 23.04 5.94 15.63
C LYS A 770 23.75 7.29 15.72
N ARG A 771 25.07 7.28 15.89
CA ARG A 771 25.88 8.50 15.99
C ARG A 771 25.97 9.27 14.67
N PHE A 772 26.22 8.59 13.55
CA PHE A 772 26.49 9.24 12.26
C PHE A 772 25.24 9.58 11.46
N ILE A 773 24.10 8.94 11.75
CA ILE A 773 22.84 9.15 11.04
C ILE A 773 21.73 9.53 12.03
N GLY A 774 21.54 8.76 13.10
CA GLY A 774 20.43 8.99 14.04
C GLY A 774 20.50 10.32 14.80
N ASP A 775 21.72 10.76 15.13
CA ASP A 775 21.95 12.00 15.89
C ASP A 775 22.15 13.23 14.97
N GLU A 776 22.08 13.07 13.64
CA GLU A 776 22.18 14.17 12.68
C GLU A 776 20.90 15.03 12.68
N PRO A 777 20.95 16.33 13.02
CA PRO A 777 19.74 17.17 13.16
C PRO A 777 18.87 17.26 11.91
N ASP A 778 19.50 17.25 10.72
CA ASP A 778 18.78 17.35 9.45
C ASP A 778 18.23 15.99 8.95
N GLN A 779 18.54 14.89 9.64
CA GLN A 779 18.04 13.57 9.29
C GLN A 779 16.56 13.46 9.72
N PRO A 780 15.61 13.32 8.77
CA PRO A 780 14.18 13.43 9.08
C PRO A 780 13.64 12.28 9.93
N TYR A 781 14.22 11.08 9.79
CA TYR A 781 13.82 9.89 10.52
C TYR A 781 14.94 8.84 10.44
N PHE A 782 15.25 8.20 11.57
CA PHE A 782 16.16 7.07 11.63
C PHE A 782 15.64 6.01 12.60
N LYS A 783 15.66 4.75 12.16
CA LYS A 783 15.37 3.58 13.00
C LYS A 783 16.42 2.51 12.77
N SER A 784 16.93 1.91 13.83
CA SER A 784 17.81 0.74 13.76
C SER A 784 17.15 -0.46 14.41
N ILE A 785 17.20 -1.61 13.73
CA ILE A 785 16.60 -2.87 14.17
C ILE A 785 17.71 -3.92 14.17
N LEU A 786 17.83 -4.62 15.29
CA LEU A 786 18.72 -5.77 15.44
C LEU A 786 17.86 -7.03 15.57
N ILE A 787 18.11 -8.03 14.73
CA ILE A 787 17.40 -9.31 14.75
C ILE A 787 18.34 -10.38 15.31
N PRO A 788 18.04 -10.97 16.49
CA PRO A 788 18.87 -12.00 17.09
C PRO A 788 18.97 -13.26 16.21
N ASN A 789 20.12 -13.93 16.30
CA ASN A 789 20.43 -15.21 15.68
C ASN A 789 20.14 -15.28 14.18
N THR A 790 20.29 -14.15 13.48
CA THR A 790 20.03 -14.06 12.04
C THR A 790 21.35 -13.84 11.32
N THR A 791 21.68 -14.77 10.41
CA THR A 791 22.89 -14.63 9.58
C THR A 791 22.69 -13.60 8.47
N HIS A 792 23.81 -13.12 7.91
CA HIS A 792 23.84 -12.12 6.85
C HIS A 792 22.94 -12.45 5.65
N ASN A 793 22.94 -13.72 5.23
CA ASN A 793 22.12 -14.19 4.11
C ASN A 793 20.69 -14.55 4.55
N ALA A 794 20.53 -15.09 5.76
CA ALA A 794 19.22 -15.43 6.32
C ALA A 794 18.27 -14.22 6.36
N MET A 795 18.79 -13.00 6.55
CA MET A 795 17.99 -11.77 6.56
C MET A 795 17.06 -11.62 5.35
N ILE A 796 17.50 -12.10 4.18
CA ILE A 796 16.79 -11.95 2.90
C ILE A 796 16.28 -13.27 2.33
N SER A 797 16.49 -14.39 3.02
CA SER A 797 16.09 -15.73 2.55
C SER A 797 15.24 -16.51 3.55
N GLU A 798 15.41 -16.32 4.87
CA GLU A 798 14.63 -17.00 5.89
C GLU A 798 13.29 -16.33 6.14
N GLU A 799 12.24 -17.13 6.25
CA GLU A 799 10.85 -16.65 6.36
C GLU A 799 10.63 -15.76 7.60
N SER A 800 11.27 -16.09 8.71
CA SER A 800 11.20 -15.31 9.96
C SER A 800 11.72 -13.89 9.75
N ALA A 801 12.94 -13.74 9.24
CA ALA A 801 13.55 -12.44 8.98
C ALA A 801 12.82 -11.67 7.86
N LEU A 802 12.43 -12.35 6.78
CA LEU A 802 11.66 -11.76 5.68
C LEU A 802 10.35 -11.13 6.15
N LYS A 803 9.62 -11.76 7.09
CA LYS A 803 8.41 -11.18 7.68
C LYS A 803 8.69 -9.85 8.39
N HIS A 804 9.84 -9.71 9.05
CA HIS A 804 10.25 -8.45 9.66
C HIS A 804 10.61 -7.41 8.60
N VAL A 805 11.41 -7.78 7.60
CA VAL A 805 11.82 -6.89 6.51
C VAL A 805 10.60 -6.37 5.73
N VAL A 806 9.72 -7.26 5.28
CA VAL A 806 8.50 -6.89 4.54
C VAL A 806 7.59 -6.01 5.39
N ARG A 807 7.45 -6.28 6.69
CA ARG A 807 6.66 -5.41 7.58
C ARG A 807 7.22 -4.00 7.65
N GLU A 808 8.53 -3.84 7.71
CA GLU A 808 9.17 -2.52 7.75
C GLU A 808 9.05 -1.79 6.41
N ILE A 809 9.17 -2.50 5.28
CA ILE A 809 8.90 -1.93 3.95
C ILE A 809 7.42 -1.47 3.85
N LEU A 810 6.49 -2.28 4.35
CA LEU A 810 5.06 -1.92 4.36
C LEU A 810 4.75 -0.73 5.27
N ARG A 811 5.45 -0.57 6.40
CA ARG A 811 5.35 0.60 7.29
C ARG A 811 5.91 1.88 6.65
N ALA A 812 6.86 1.75 5.74
CA ALA A 812 7.45 2.86 5.01
C ALA A 812 6.56 3.39 3.87
N ASN A 813 5.48 2.67 3.51
CA ASN A 813 4.41 3.19 2.66
C ASN A 813 3.57 4.23 3.42
#